data_AF-A0A7X8SQJ4-F1
#
_entry.id   AF-A0A7X8SQJ4-F1
#
_cell.length_a   1.000
_cell.length_b   1.000
_cell.length_c   1.000
_cell.angle_alpha   90.00
_cell.angle_beta   90.00
_cell.angle_gamma   90.00
#
_symmetry.space_group_name_H-M   'P 1'
#
loop_
_entity.id
_entity.type
_entity.pdbx_description
1 polymer ?
#
loop_
_entity_poly.entity_id
_entity_poly.type
_entity_poly.pdbx_seq_one_letter_code
_entity_poly.pdbx_strand_id
1 'polypeptide(L)'
;MKQVFTNRLIVFLLGLFLVSCVDTEYNDPEAATNAALPDDTATMTIADLKSLHTTAGHGDNDTTAIPENTTIVGQVISSDEEGNVYKELYIQDTTGGILIRIDSSPLYTQFKLGQEVAVICDELVLGSYGSNIQLGVPSLYEGSPAAGRIPSPIMKRYFFTGAEEELVTYTATVNEIQEDLDYYVGRRVMIENITVANSDKGKTFADAENESTQNRYLNDGSTDNDIILRTSGYSDFAGDTLPEGTGTLYGLVSRFRDDAQIYINTPSADLVDFTLSSGNDEDDEDEDNDDDEEEPTPSETVRQIKEAFEGTKYDDIAIEGWNNIVEEGTQGWFYNEYQSNGYANMTVYKQEEKRKVWLISPILDVNNAEFKVISFDTRQEFATGATLKVMVSSDFNGSAAPSQATWTEINATLSNDGSSGYGTWTHSGNIDLTSYGNVVVAFLYEGEENVNDGGYSIDNFKFNAEEIISVDPSSYYALADGLSGYNLKSTLHNIISENYVNLGYSALWDAYTTTDDKYGEGKIVWDMYTDIPNPSNPSVPDGDQPGEHEFTQITDKDSGSGGTEEGQYYNREHSMPQSWFNSDEPMKSDIFHVIPADKKVNNTRSNNPYGEVTSGGTETVNGSILGYNADGQKVFEPIDEYKGDIARIYFYMATRYEDEISSWDQNSSEADYVFNGTTGQVFESGYLQMLLEWHEADPVSQKEIDRNEAIFLLQGNRNPYVDHPEFIDSIWK
;
A
#
# COMPACT_ATOMS: atom_id res chain seq x y z
N MET A 1 2.35 59.39 -60.70
CA MET A 1 1.97 59.69 -62.10
C MET A 1 1.75 58.34 -62.80
N LYS A 2 0.50 57.98 -63.14
CA LYS A 2 0.08 56.73 -63.84
C LYS A 2 0.39 55.40 -63.10
N GLN A 3 -0.19 54.21 -63.36
CA GLN A 3 -1.52 53.69 -63.82
C GLN A 3 -1.53 52.18 -63.38
N VAL A 4 -2.55 51.54 -62.78
CA VAL A 4 -3.85 51.02 -63.32
C VAL A 4 -3.65 49.98 -64.44
N PHE A 5 -4.14 48.71 -64.41
CA PHE A 5 -5.13 47.92 -63.60
C PHE A 5 -4.46 46.76 -62.79
N THR A 6 -5.03 45.92 -61.89
CA THR A 6 -6.40 45.54 -61.38
C THR A 6 -7.02 44.22 -61.93
N ASN A 7 -7.74 43.45 -61.05
CA ASN A 7 -8.47 42.14 -61.16
C ASN A 7 -7.71 40.83 -60.82
N ARG A 8 -8.31 39.79 -60.19
CA ARG A 8 -9.48 39.68 -59.26
C ARG A 8 -9.63 38.27 -58.63
N LEU A 9 -9.57 38.16 -57.29
CA LEU A 9 -10.18 37.13 -56.40
C LEU A 9 -10.01 37.73 -54.98
N ILE A 10 -11.01 38.01 -54.13
CA ILE A 10 -12.08 37.18 -53.55
C ILE A 10 -11.43 36.07 -52.70
N VAL A 11 -11.47 36.06 -51.35
CA VAL A 11 -12.40 36.71 -50.38
C VAL A 11 -11.68 37.69 -49.41
N PHE A 12 -12.46 38.45 -48.62
CA PHE A 12 -12.04 39.27 -47.47
C PHE A 12 -11.31 38.46 -46.38
N LEU A 13 -10.39 39.11 -45.65
CA LEU A 13 -9.91 38.64 -44.34
C LEU A 13 -9.51 39.85 -43.47
N LEU A 14 -10.47 40.41 -42.75
CA LEU A 14 -10.24 41.30 -41.60
C LEU A 14 -11.45 41.25 -40.66
N GLY A 15 -11.22 41.39 -39.36
CA GLY A 15 -12.13 40.96 -38.31
C GLY A 15 -13.48 41.67 -38.23
N LEU A 16 -14.45 40.93 -37.70
CA LEU A 16 -15.73 41.42 -37.19
C LEU A 16 -16.05 40.59 -35.94
N PHE A 17 -16.46 41.25 -34.85
CA PHE A 17 -17.02 40.54 -33.70
C PHE A 17 -18.28 39.80 -34.15
N LEU A 18 -18.37 38.50 -33.87
CA LEU A 18 -19.61 37.76 -33.90
C LEU A 18 -19.99 37.42 -32.46
N VAL A 19 -21.17 37.86 -32.06
CA VAL A 19 -21.90 37.21 -30.97
C VAL A 19 -22.47 35.93 -31.57
N SER A 20 -21.98 34.78 -31.13
CA SER A 20 -22.74 33.54 -31.18
C SER A 20 -23.54 33.42 -29.88
N CYS A 21 -24.78 32.93 -29.98
CA CYS A 21 -25.40 32.33 -28.81
C CYS A 21 -24.65 31.03 -28.48
N VAL A 22 -24.58 30.71 -27.19
CA VAL A 22 -24.46 29.37 -26.59
C VAL A 22 -24.43 28.23 -27.61
N ASP A 23 -23.24 27.64 -27.79
CA ASP A 23 -23.06 26.25 -27.37
C ASP A 23 -22.23 26.31 -26.07
N THR A 24 -22.82 25.90 -24.95
CA THR A 24 -22.10 25.66 -23.69
C THR A 24 -21.66 24.21 -23.63
N GLU A 25 -20.96 23.77 -24.68
CA GLU A 25 -20.14 22.56 -24.70
C GLU A 25 -18.65 22.97 -24.73
N TYR A 26 -18.29 23.90 -23.85
CA TYR A 26 -16.96 23.89 -23.26
C TYR A 26 -16.94 22.65 -22.35
N ASN A 27 -16.14 21.63 -22.69
CA ASN A 27 -16.16 20.30 -22.06
C ASN A 27 -16.48 20.36 -20.56
N ASP A 28 -17.73 20.03 -20.24
CA ASP A 28 -18.15 19.84 -18.87
C ASP A 28 -17.66 18.46 -18.41
N PRO A 29 -16.93 18.34 -17.29
CA PRO A 29 -16.64 17.04 -16.69
C PRO A 29 -17.92 16.32 -16.23
N GLU A 30 -19.00 17.06 -15.94
CA GLU A 30 -20.24 16.56 -15.33
C GLU A 30 -21.24 15.99 -16.36
N ALA A 31 -20.83 14.99 -17.14
CA ALA A 31 -21.76 14.09 -17.85
C ALA A 31 -21.17 12.73 -18.26
N ALA A 32 -20.01 12.34 -17.70
CA ALA A 32 -19.57 10.95 -17.77
C ALA A 32 -20.45 10.11 -16.83
N THR A 33 -21.64 9.72 -17.29
CA THR A 33 -22.44 8.69 -16.61
C THR A 33 -21.62 7.41 -16.57
N ASN A 34 -21.25 6.99 -15.37
CA ASN A 34 -20.65 5.69 -15.14
C ASN A 34 -21.54 4.59 -15.73
N ALA A 35 -20.92 3.53 -16.26
CA ALA A 35 -21.66 2.32 -16.58
C ALA A 35 -22.15 1.65 -15.28
N ALA A 36 -23.24 0.87 -15.37
CA ALA A 36 -23.58 -0.06 -14.30
C ALA A 36 -22.43 -1.06 -14.10
N LEU A 37 -22.25 -1.49 -12.86
CA LEU A 37 -21.29 -2.53 -12.52
C LEU A 37 -21.75 -3.88 -13.10
N PRO A 38 -20.84 -4.82 -13.41
CA PRO A 38 -21.24 -6.16 -13.86
C PRO A 38 -22.14 -6.88 -12.84
N ASP A 39 -23.18 -7.57 -13.30
CA ASP A 39 -24.15 -8.29 -12.47
C ASP A 39 -23.49 -9.22 -11.42
N ASP A 40 -22.37 -9.86 -11.78
CA ASP A 40 -21.60 -10.78 -10.93
C ASP A 40 -20.57 -10.08 -9.99
N THR A 41 -20.68 -8.76 -9.76
CA THR A 41 -19.70 -8.00 -8.93
C THR A 41 -19.88 -8.21 -7.43
N ALA A 42 -21.11 -8.47 -6.96
CA ALA A 42 -21.37 -8.78 -5.57
C ALA A 42 -21.04 -10.26 -5.28
N THR A 43 -20.17 -10.52 -4.32
CA THR A 43 -19.87 -11.87 -3.82
C THR A 43 -20.65 -12.20 -2.54
N MET A 44 -21.29 -11.21 -1.92
CA MET A 44 -22.14 -11.33 -0.73
C MET A 44 -23.28 -10.30 -0.79
N THR A 45 -24.43 -10.58 -0.19
CA THR A 45 -25.52 -9.60 -0.06
C THR A 45 -25.36 -8.74 1.22
N ILE A 46 -26.01 -7.58 1.29
CA ILE A 46 -25.92 -6.72 2.48
C ILE A 46 -26.60 -7.36 3.70
N ALA A 47 -27.61 -8.21 3.52
CA ALA A 47 -28.19 -9.01 4.60
C ALA A 47 -27.22 -10.07 5.13
N ASP A 48 -26.63 -10.87 4.23
CA ASP A 48 -25.67 -11.92 4.60
C ASP A 48 -24.47 -11.30 5.33
N LEU A 49 -23.97 -10.15 4.83
CA LEU A 49 -22.91 -9.40 5.48
C LEU A 49 -23.30 -8.99 6.91
N LYS A 50 -24.45 -8.32 7.09
CA LYS A 50 -24.93 -7.93 8.44
C LYS A 50 -25.07 -9.13 9.38
N SER A 51 -25.47 -10.31 8.87
CA SER A 51 -25.69 -11.51 9.67
C SER A 51 -24.44 -12.04 10.38
N LEU A 52 -23.24 -11.71 9.86
CA LEU A 52 -21.96 -12.07 10.48
C LEU A 52 -21.73 -11.41 11.85
N HIS A 53 -22.49 -10.37 12.22
CA HIS A 53 -22.24 -9.59 13.43
C HIS A 53 -23.42 -9.60 14.41
N THR A 54 -23.25 -10.26 15.56
CA THR A 54 -24.30 -10.49 16.56
C THR A 54 -24.19 -9.51 17.74
N THR A 55 -25.13 -8.56 17.86
CA THR A 55 -25.06 -7.45 18.83
C THR A 55 -25.48 -7.84 20.26
N ALA A 56 -24.95 -8.95 20.78
CA ALA A 56 -25.36 -9.54 22.05
C ALA A 56 -25.11 -8.60 23.25
N GLY A 57 -26.17 -8.20 23.94
CA GLY A 57 -26.06 -7.27 25.08
C GLY A 57 -25.76 -5.81 24.69
N HIS A 58 -26.11 -5.44 23.45
CA HIS A 58 -26.00 -4.14 22.78
C HIS A 58 -24.75 -3.88 21.90
N GLY A 59 -23.73 -4.74 21.89
CA GLY A 59 -22.68 -4.76 20.85
C GLY A 59 -21.77 -3.53 20.69
N ASP A 60 -21.80 -2.54 21.60
CA ASP A 60 -21.07 -1.26 21.46
C ASP A 60 -19.52 -1.38 21.58
N ASN A 61 -18.96 -2.60 21.62
CA ASN A 61 -17.58 -2.89 22.04
C ASN A 61 -16.98 -4.15 21.36
N ASP A 62 -17.58 -4.64 20.27
CA ASP A 62 -17.11 -5.80 19.51
C ASP A 62 -17.11 -5.54 17.99
N THR A 63 -16.40 -6.41 17.27
CA THR A 63 -16.30 -6.39 15.81
C THR A 63 -16.23 -7.80 15.23
N THR A 64 -16.88 -8.04 14.10
CA THR A 64 -16.68 -9.26 13.30
C THR A 64 -15.84 -8.95 12.07
N ALA A 65 -14.82 -9.79 11.83
CA ALA A 65 -14.09 -9.83 10.57
C ALA A 65 -14.99 -10.35 9.43
N ILE A 66 -14.73 -9.88 8.22
CA ILE A 66 -15.47 -10.23 7.00
C ILE A 66 -14.61 -11.21 6.18
N PRO A 67 -15.19 -12.25 5.53
CA PRO A 67 -14.40 -13.19 4.72
C PRO A 67 -13.62 -12.51 3.58
N GLU A 68 -12.43 -13.03 3.26
CA GLU A 68 -11.64 -12.57 2.10
C GLU A 68 -12.42 -12.66 0.77
N ASN A 69 -12.18 -11.73 -0.14
CA ASN A 69 -12.85 -11.56 -1.43
C ASN A 69 -14.35 -11.23 -1.29
N THR A 70 -14.76 -10.63 -0.16
CA THR A 70 -16.13 -10.15 0.03
C THR A 70 -16.28 -8.78 -0.62
N THR A 71 -17.24 -8.67 -1.55
CA THR A 71 -17.66 -7.41 -2.16
C THR A 71 -19.19 -7.35 -2.11
N ILE A 72 -19.72 -6.26 -1.55
CA ILE A 72 -21.14 -5.92 -1.62
C ILE A 72 -21.36 -4.88 -2.72
N VAL A 73 -22.56 -4.83 -3.29
CA VAL A 73 -23.00 -3.76 -4.20
C VAL A 73 -24.31 -3.19 -3.67
N GLY A 74 -24.45 -1.87 -3.66
CA GLY A 74 -25.70 -1.23 -3.22
C GLY A 74 -25.90 0.17 -3.80
N GLN A 75 -27.13 0.64 -3.78
CA GLN A 75 -27.54 1.98 -4.14
C GLN A 75 -27.33 2.95 -2.96
N VAL A 76 -26.67 4.08 -3.22
CA VAL A 76 -26.45 5.18 -2.28
C VAL A 76 -27.76 5.91 -1.99
N ILE A 77 -28.12 5.96 -0.71
CA ILE A 77 -29.40 6.51 -0.22
C ILE A 77 -29.24 7.71 0.74
N SER A 78 -28.00 8.03 1.15
CA SER A 78 -27.66 9.20 1.98
C SER A 78 -26.95 10.31 1.20
N SER A 79 -27.08 11.56 1.65
CA SER A 79 -26.24 12.70 1.24
C SER A 79 -25.77 13.47 2.48
N ASP A 80 -24.50 13.91 2.49
CA ASP A 80 -23.96 14.82 3.52
C ASP A 80 -24.06 16.32 3.14
N GLU A 81 -24.77 16.64 2.05
CA GLU A 81 -24.88 18.01 1.50
C GLU A 81 -25.48 19.03 2.48
N GLU A 82 -26.54 18.69 3.20
CA GLU A 82 -27.12 19.54 4.27
C GLU A 82 -26.62 19.15 5.69
N GLY A 83 -25.59 18.30 5.80
CA GLY A 83 -24.85 18.03 7.04
C GLY A 83 -25.57 17.22 8.14
N ASN A 84 -26.75 16.63 7.87
CA ASN A 84 -27.45 15.81 8.87
C ASN A 84 -26.91 14.37 8.97
N VAL A 85 -26.56 13.77 7.82
CA VAL A 85 -25.67 12.60 7.74
C VAL A 85 -24.25 13.15 7.53
N TYR A 86 -23.25 12.69 8.27
CA TYR A 86 -21.90 13.29 8.21
C TYR A 86 -20.78 12.30 8.50
N LYS A 87 -19.82 12.17 7.56
CA LYS A 87 -18.75 11.17 7.60
C LYS A 87 -19.30 9.72 7.75
N GLU A 88 -20.42 9.52 7.06
CA GLU A 88 -21.28 8.33 7.05
C GLU A 88 -21.90 8.21 5.66
N LEU A 89 -21.96 7.00 5.13
CA LEU A 89 -22.56 6.66 3.84
C LEU A 89 -23.52 5.48 4.05
N TYR A 90 -24.79 5.65 3.73
CA TYR A 90 -25.78 4.56 3.73
C TYR A 90 -25.96 4.04 2.30
N ILE A 91 -25.85 2.71 2.15
CA ILE A 91 -26.15 2.00 0.90
C ILE A 91 -27.14 0.86 1.17
N GLN A 92 -27.96 0.50 0.18
CA GLN A 92 -28.89 -0.63 0.27
C GLN A 92 -28.93 -1.46 -1.02
N ASP A 93 -29.28 -2.74 -0.90
CA ASP A 93 -29.62 -3.62 -2.01
C ASP A 93 -31.09 -4.09 -1.84
N THR A 94 -31.45 -5.25 -2.42
CA THR A 94 -32.78 -5.85 -2.23
C THR A 94 -32.93 -6.62 -0.91
N THR A 95 -31.82 -6.93 -0.24
CA THR A 95 -31.72 -7.81 0.94
C THR A 95 -31.54 -7.02 2.24
N GLY A 96 -30.78 -5.93 2.21
CA GLY A 96 -30.35 -5.17 3.38
C GLY A 96 -29.96 -3.73 3.05
N GLY A 97 -29.70 -2.96 4.10
CA GLY A 97 -29.02 -1.67 4.02
C GLY A 97 -28.00 -1.56 5.15
N ILE A 98 -26.90 -0.84 4.93
CA ILE A 98 -25.78 -0.76 5.87
C ILE A 98 -25.19 0.65 5.94
N LEU A 99 -24.82 1.07 7.15
CA LEU A 99 -24.05 2.28 7.41
C LEU A 99 -22.55 1.99 7.22
N ILE A 100 -21.88 2.77 6.38
CA ILE A 100 -20.43 2.72 6.18
C ILE A 100 -19.79 3.99 6.72
N ARG A 101 -18.71 3.83 7.50
CA ARG A 101 -18.05 4.91 8.25
C ARG A 101 -16.83 5.41 7.47
N ILE A 102 -16.80 6.69 7.09
CA ILE A 102 -15.76 7.24 6.18
C ILE A 102 -15.24 8.57 6.73
N ASP A 103 -13.92 8.74 6.87
CA ASP A 103 -13.31 9.99 7.35
C ASP A 103 -13.01 10.94 6.17
N SER A 104 -14.07 11.28 5.44
CA SER A 104 -14.04 12.20 4.30
C SER A 104 -15.36 12.99 4.25
N SER A 105 -15.32 14.23 3.77
CA SER A 105 -16.49 15.09 3.53
C SER A 105 -16.05 16.29 2.68
N PRO A 106 -16.86 16.76 1.70
CA PRO A 106 -18.17 16.25 1.32
C PRO A 106 -18.11 14.89 0.60
N LEU A 107 -18.98 13.97 1.02
CA LEU A 107 -19.19 12.66 0.39
C LEU A 107 -20.12 12.78 -0.83
N TYR A 108 -21.11 13.69 -0.81
CA TYR A 108 -22.07 13.88 -1.90
C TYR A 108 -21.42 14.25 -3.25
N THR A 109 -20.19 14.77 -3.23
CA THR A 109 -19.39 15.08 -4.43
C THR A 109 -18.72 13.85 -5.07
N GLN A 110 -18.77 12.70 -4.40
CA GLN A 110 -18.13 11.43 -4.78
C GLN A 110 -19.14 10.26 -4.85
N PHE A 111 -20.23 10.34 -4.09
CA PHE A 111 -21.33 9.40 -4.05
C PHE A 111 -22.66 10.15 -4.16
N LYS A 112 -23.35 10.03 -5.29
CA LYS A 112 -24.65 10.70 -5.50
C LYS A 112 -25.82 9.85 -4.99
N LEU A 113 -26.92 10.48 -4.61
CA LEU A 113 -28.18 9.77 -4.33
C LEU A 113 -28.65 9.00 -5.58
N GLY A 114 -29.04 7.74 -5.39
CA GLY A 114 -29.42 6.83 -6.48
C GLY A 114 -28.25 6.14 -7.18
N GLN A 115 -27.00 6.49 -6.85
CA GLN A 115 -25.81 5.90 -7.48
C GLN A 115 -25.49 4.51 -6.93
N GLU A 116 -25.20 3.57 -7.82
CA GLU A 116 -24.67 2.26 -7.49
C GLU A 116 -23.21 2.35 -7.02
N VAL A 117 -22.82 1.55 -6.02
CA VAL A 117 -21.43 1.45 -5.57
C VAL A 117 -21.10 0.03 -5.12
N ALA A 118 -19.99 -0.52 -5.64
CA ALA A 118 -19.34 -1.68 -5.08
C ALA A 118 -18.42 -1.27 -3.92
N VAL A 119 -18.47 -2.04 -2.84
CA VAL A 119 -17.60 -1.90 -1.68
C VAL A 119 -16.87 -3.21 -1.47
N ILE A 120 -15.56 -3.21 -1.72
CA ILE A 120 -14.68 -4.30 -1.29
C ILE A 120 -14.62 -4.25 0.24
N CYS A 121 -14.96 -5.36 0.88
CA CYS A 121 -15.03 -5.50 2.34
C CYS A 121 -13.80 -6.17 2.95
N ASP A 122 -12.85 -6.62 2.13
CA ASP A 122 -11.53 -7.09 2.57
C ASP A 122 -10.85 -6.00 3.44
N GLU A 123 -10.19 -6.40 4.53
CA GLU A 123 -9.63 -5.51 5.57
C GLU A 123 -10.64 -4.57 6.28
N LEU A 124 -11.93 -4.65 5.98
CA LEU A 124 -12.98 -3.99 6.74
C LEU A 124 -13.57 -4.94 7.79
N VAL A 125 -14.19 -4.36 8.81
CA VAL A 125 -14.91 -5.08 9.87
C VAL A 125 -16.30 -4.51 10.03
N LEU A 126 -17.21 -5.38 10.45
CA LEU A 126 -18.47 -4.99 11.05
C LEU A 126 -18.24 -4.73 12.53
N GLY A 127 -18.90 -3.73 13.07
CA GLY A 127 -19.08 -3.53 14.50
C GLY A 127 -20.44 -2.87 14.73
N SER A 128 -20.78 -2.53 15.97
CA SER A 128 -22.01 -1.78 16.22
C SER A 128 -21.85 -0.57 17.14
N TYR A 129 -22.79 0.37 17.06
CA TYR A 129 -22.88 1.49 17.98
C TYR A 129 -24.35 1.84 18.25
N GLY A 130 -24.77 1.82 19.51
CA GLY A 130 -26.18 1.69 19.84
C GLY A 130 -26.78 0.46 19.18
N SER A 131 -26.06 -0.66 19.10
CA SER A 131 -26.47 -1.88 18.36
C SER A 131 -26.77 -1.68 16.86
N ASN A 132 -26.52 -0.49 16.29
CA ASN A 132 -26.61 -0.25 14.85
C ASN A 132 -25.36 -0.81 14.17
N ILE A 133 -25.52 -1.81 13.31
CA ILE A 133 -24.39 -2.46 12.62
C ILE A 133 -23.82 -1.52 11.56
N GLN A 134 -22.51 -1.29 11.62
CA GLN A 134 -21.77 -0.38 10.75
C GLN A 134 -20.49 -1.02 10.22
N LEU A 135 -20.19 -0.78 8.95
CA LEU A 135 -18.98 -1.20 8.25
C LEU A 135 -17.89 -0.12 8.37
N GLY A 136 -16.66 -0.54 8.61
CA GLY A 136 -15.53 0.37 8.79
C GLY A 136 -14.18 -0.34 8.84
N VAL A 137 -13.09 0.41 9.02
CA VAL A 137 -11.77 -0.19 9.30
C VAL A 137 -11.70 -0.67 10.76
N PRO A 138 -10.86 -1.68 11.09
CA PRO A 138 -10.55 -2.03 12.47
C PRO A 138 -10.15 -0.80 13.30
N SER A 139 -10.70 -0.67 14.51
CA SER A 139 -10.44 0.47 15.39
C SER A 139 -10.75 0.15 16.85
N LEU A 140 -10.46 1.10 17.74
CA LEU A 140 -10.77 1.03 19.16
C LEU A 140 -11.61 2.23 19.61
N TYR A 141 -12.64 1.97 20.41
CA TYR A 141 -13.40 3.00 21.14
C TYR A 141 -13.30 2.77 22.65
N GLU A 142 -12.79 3.77 23.38
CA GLU A 142 -12.48 3.72 24.82
C GLU A 142 -11.67 2.50 25.32
N GLY A 143 -10.99 1.79 24.40
CA GLY A 143 -10.18 0.59 24.67
C GLY A 143 -10.77 -0.73 24.17
N SER A 144 -11.99 -0.73 23.63
CA SER A 144 -12.67 -1.89 23.07
C SER A 144 -12.68 -1.88 21.54
N PRO A 145 -12.76 -3.04 20.84
CA PRO A 145 -12.97 -3.10 19.39
C PRO A 145 -14.18 -2.29 18.92
N ALA A 146 -14.04 -1.60 17.79
CA ALA A 146 -15.12 -0.90 17.10
C ALA A 146 -14.81 -0.73 15.61
N ALA A 147 -15.84 -0.69 14.76
CA ALA A 147 -15.70 -0.30 13.35
C ALA A 147 -15.44 1.21 13.22
N GLY A 148 -14.21 1.57 12.88
CA GLY A 148 -13.73 2.93 12.70
C GLY A 148 -13.98 3.49 11.30
N ARG A 149 -13.68 4.77 11.11
CA ARG A 149 -13.89 5.44 9.81
C ARG A 149 -12.77 5.15 8.82
N ILE A 150 -13.12 4.66 7.63
CA ILE A 150 -12.24 4.46 6.47
C ILE A 150 -11.57 5.81 6.11
N PRO A 151 -10.25 5.97 6.24
CA PRO A 151 -9.58 7.23 5.95
C PRO A 151 -9.68 7.65 4.47
N SER A 152 -9.92 8.94 4.21
CA SER A 152 -10.05 9.47 2.85
C SER A 152 -8.94 9.07 1.86
N PRO A 153 -7.65 8.94 2.23
CA PRO A 153 -6.59 8.50 1.30
C PRO A 153 -6.78 7.08 0.77
N ILE A 154 -7.31 6.15 1.58
CA ILE A 154 -7.50 4.74 1.20
C ILE A 154 -8.92 4.42 0.72
N MET A 155 -9.84 5.39 0.75
CA MET A 155 -11.22 5.22 0.26
C MET A 155 -11.27 4.67 -1.18
N LYS A 156 -10.33 5.07 -2.04
CA LYS A 156 -10.23 4.59 -3.44
C LYS A 156 -9.76 3.13 -3.60
N ARG A 157 -9.40 2.45 -2.51
CA ARG A 157 -9.17 1.00 -2.48
C ARG A 157 -10.48 0.23 -2.40
N TYR A 158 -11.45 0.75 -1.65
CA TYR A 158 -12.66 0.02 -1.28
C TYR A 158 -13.86 0.33 -2.17
N PHE A 159 -14.02 1.59 -2.61
CA PHE A 159 -15.24 2.06 -3.29
C PHE A 159 -15.07 2.23 -4.80
N PHE A 160 -15.94 1.58 -5.58
CA PHE A 160 -16.02 1.71 -7.04
C PHE A 160 -17.46 2.06 -7.45
N THR A 161 -17.67 3.22 -8.09
CA THR A 161 -19.02 3.72 -8.37
C THR A 161 -19.53 3.32 -9.76
N GLY A 162 -20.75 2.79 -9.79
CA GLY A 162 -21.54 2.46 -10.97
C GLY A 162 -22.47 3.61 -11.39
N ALA A 163 -23.54 3.24 -12.09
CA ALA A 163 -24.52 4.14 -12.69
C ALA A 163 -25.40 4.88 -11.67
N GLU A 164 -26.07 5.94 -12.12
CA GLU A 164 -27.10 6.67 -11.37
C GLU A 164 -28.49 6.13 -11.76
N GLU A 165 -29.21 5.54 -10.80
CA GLU A 165 -30.54 4.95 -10.98
C GLU A 165 -31.64 5.70 -10.18
N GLU A 166 -32.91 5.32 -10.39
CA GLU A 166 -34.04 5.83 -9.61
C GLU A 166 -33.98 5.28 -8.17
N LEU A 167 -34.16 6.15 -7.16
CA LEU A 167 -34.06 5.77 -5.75
C LEU A 167 -35.12 4.74 -5.35
N VAL A 168 -34.69 3.55 -4.96
CA VAL A 168 -35.56 2.52 -4.39
C VAL A 168 -35.96 2.92 -2.97
N THR A 169 -37.25 2.87 -2.65
CA THR A 169 -37.77 3.12 -1.31
C THR A 169 -38.77 2.04 -0.92
N TYR A 170 -38.72 1.63 0.35
CA TYR A 170 -39.61 0.59 0.89
C TYR A 170 -40.74 1.24 1.68
N THR A 171 -42.00 1.02 1.30
CA THR A 171 -43.14 1.46 2.11
C THR A 171 -43.13 0.74 3.45
N ALA A 172 -43.32 1.47 4.54
CA ALA A 172 -43.42 0.93 5.90
C ALA A 172 -44.20 1.88 6.82
N THR A 173 -44.84 1.32 7.83
CA THR A 173 -45.45 2.04 8.95
C THR A 173 -44.47 2.14 10.13
N VAL A 174 -44.80 3.01 11.10
CA VAL A 174 -44.05 3.12 12.36
C VAL A 174 -44.09 1.82 13.16
N ASN A 175 -45.20 1.06 13.14
CA ASN A 175 -45.29 -0.22 13.84
C ASN A 175 -44.40 -1.29 13.20
N GLU A 176 -44.43 -1.46 11.87
CA GLU A 176 -43.56 -2.43 11.15
C GLU A 176 -42.07 -2.14 11.41
N ILE A 177 -41.66 -0.87 11.44
CA ILE A 177 -40.28 -0.47 11.75
C ILE A 177 -39.89 -0.76 13.21
N GLN A 178 -40.85 -0.75 14.14
CA GLN A 178 -40.61 -1.10 15.56
C GLN A 178 -40.64 -2.62 15.81
N GLU A 179 -41.39 -3.39 15.02
CA GLU A 179 -41.51 -4.84 15.16
C GLU A 179 -40.37 -5.60 14.47
N ASP A 180 -39.90 -5.17 13.30
CA ASP A 180 -38.71 -5.72 12.61
C ASP A 180 -37.64 -4.64 12.35
N LEU A 181 -37.13 -4.08 13.45
CA LEU A 181 -36.08 -3.07 13.38
C LEU A 181 -34.75 -3.60 12.79
N ASP A 182 -34.52 -4.92 12.74
CA ASP A 182 -33.30 -5.51 12.17
C ASP A 182 -33.32 -5.50 10.63
N TYR A 183 -34.48 -5.81 10.04
CA TYR A 183 -34.73 -5.66 8.61
C TYR A 183 -34.63 -4.20 8.17
N TYR A 184 -35.31 -3.26 8.85
CA TYR A 184 -35.38 -1.88 8.38
C TYR A 184 -34.08 -1.09 8.59
N VAL A 185 -33.30 -1.34 9.65
CA VAL A 185 -32.08 -0.56 9.93
C VAL A 185 -31.05 -0.62 8.79
N GLY A 186 -30.67 0.57 8.33
CA GLY A 186 -29.78 0.82 7.21
C GLY A 186 -30.49 1.08 5.87
N ARG A 187 -31.81 0.86 5.76
CA ARG A 187 -32.61 1.08 4.52
C ARG A 187 -33.21 2.48 4.44
N ARG A 188 -33.62 2.87 3.23
CA ARG A 188 -34.48 4.03 2.97
C ARG A 188 -35.95 3.62 2.88
N VAL A 189 -36.76 4.10 3.82
CA VAL A 189 -38.22 3.84 3.89
C VAL A 189 -39.04 5.02 3.38
N MET A 190 -40.30 4.75 3.04
CA MET A 190 -41.37 5.73 2.84
C MET A 190 -42.49 5.47 3.85
N ILE A 191 -42.79 6.45 4.72
CA ILE A 191 -43.88 6.39 5.70
C ILE A 191 -44.95 7.41 5.30
N GLU A 192 -46.11 6.91 4.85
CA GLU A 192 -47.27 7.74 4.54
C GLU A 192 -48.04 8.15 5.80
N ASN A 193 -48.89 9.19 5.70
CA ASN A 193 -49.78 9.66 6.76
C ASN A 193 -49.09 10.10 8.07
N ILE A 194 -47.78 10.31 8.05
CA ILE A 194 -47.00 10.63 9.25
C ILE A 194 -47.24 12.07 9.72
N THR A 195 -47.27 12.26 11.04
CA THR A 195 -47.54 13.53 11.71
C THR A 195 -46.48 13.85 12.76
N VAL A 196 -46.22 15.13 13.01
CA VAL A 196 -45.37 15.57 14.13
C VAL A 196 -46.16 15.49 15.44
N ALA A 197 -45.59 14.88 16.48
CA ALA A 197 -46.23 14.69 17.77
C ALA A 197 -46.62 16.04 18.42
N ASN A 198 -47.71 16.05 19.20
CA ASN A 198 -48.24 17.27 19.82
C ASN A 198 -47.27 17.91 20.85
N SER A 199 -46.27 17.17 21.30
CA SER A 199 -45.14 17.61 22.12
C SER A 199 -44.14 18.52 21.39
N ASP A 200 -44.06 18.42 20.06
CA ASP A 200 -43.01 19.01 19.21
C ASP A 200 -43.53 20.02 18.17
N LYS A 201 -44.84 20.17 18.00
CA LYS A 201 -45.43 21.15 17.07
C LYS A 201 -44.92 22.57 17.35
N GLY A 202 -44.41 23.21 16.30
CA GLY A 202 -43.80 24.55 16.36
C GLY A 202 -42.38 24.60 16.94
N LYS A 203 -41.71 23.46 17.14
CA LYS A 203 -40.26 23.40 17.39
C LYS A 203 -39.48 23.38 16.08
N THR A 204 -38.20 23.73 16.19
CA THR A 204 -37.20 23.52 15.14
C THR A 204 -36.75 22.06 15.08
N PHE A 205 -36.17 21.62 13.96
CA PHE A 205 -35.57 20.28 13.83
C PHE A 205 -34.53 20.02 14.93
N ALA A 206 -33.51 20.88 15.02
CA ALA A 206 -32.46 20.82 16.03
C ALA A 206 -32.25 22.18 16.75
N ASP A 207 -31.19 22.32 17.53
CA ASP A 207 -30.79 23.59 18.16
C ASP A 207 -29.56 24.15 17.43
N ALA A 208 -29.81 24.97 16.42
CA ALA A 208 -28.79 25.65 15.61
C ALA A 208 -28.11 26.83 16.33
N GLU A 209 -28.62 27.32 17.47
CA GLU A 209 -27.94 28.37 18.25
C GLU A 209 -26.81 27.80 19.11
N ASN A 210 -26.93 26.53 19.52
CA ASN A 210 -25.97 25.84 20.40
C ASN A 210 -25.33 24.60 19.74
N GLU A 211 -25.47 24.44 18.42
CA GLU A 211 -24.96 23.33 17.61
C GLU A 211 -25.36 21.93 18.18
N SER A 212 -26.54 21.85 18.79
CA SER A 212 -26.94 20.71 19.63
C SER A 212 -27.97 19.82 18.94
N THR A 213 -27.56 18.57 18.68
CA THR A 213 -28.38 17.50 18.10
C THR A 213 -29.64 17.24 18.93
N GLN A 214 -30.77 17.03 18.24
CA GLN A 214 -32.07 16.83 18.87
C GLN A 214 -32.77 15.58 18.37
N ASN A 215 -33.64 15.05 19.22
CA ASN A 215 -34.67 14.09 18.86
C ASN A 215 -36.01 14.83 18.74
N ARG A 216 -36.82 14.40 17.78
CA ARG A 216 -38.21 14.82 17.55
C ARG A 216 -39.08 13.60 17.32
N TYR A 217 -40.34 13.71 17.71
CA TYR A 217 -41.26 12.59 17.78
C TYR A 217 -42.33 12.69 16.69
N LEU A 218 -42.44 11.66 15.86
CA LEU A 218 -43.38 11.57 14.75
C LEU A 218 -44.19 10.25 14.84
N ASN A 219 -45.41 10.23 14.34
CA ASN A 219 -46.28 9.05 14.36
C ASN A 219 -47.31 9.10 13.21
N ASP A 220 -47.61 7.94 12.63
CA ASP A 220 -48.52 7.74 11.47
C ASP A 220 -49.91 7.17 11.86
N GLY A 221 -50.11 6.82 13.14
CA GLY A 221 -51.31 6.18 13.65
C GLY A 221 -51.28 4.65 13.69
N SER A 222 -50.22 4.00 13.21
CA SER A 222 -50.09 2.53 13.23
C SER A 222 -49.86 1.94 14.64
N THR A 223 -49.38 2.76 15.58
CA THR A 223 -49.05 2.35 16.96
C THR A 223 -49.10 3.54 17.92
N ASP A 224 -49.22 3.29 19.23
CA ASP A 224 -49.22 4.32 20.29
C ASP A 224 -47.83 4.96 20.51
N ASN A 225 -46.77 4.41 19.91
CA ASN A 225 -45.38 4.85 20.07
C ASN A 225 -44.94 5.82 18.96
N ASP A 226 -44.31 6.94 19.33
CA ASP A 226 -43.65 7.82 18.36
C ASP A 226 -42.33 7.22 17.84
N ILE A 227 -42.01 7.37 16.54
CA ILE A 227 -40.67 7.16 15.99
C ILE A 227 -39.80 8.41 16.16
N ILE A 228 -38.51 8.22 16.36
CA ILE A 228 -37.55 9.30 16.61
C ILE A 228 -36.99 9.83 15.28
N LEU A 229 -37.43 11.00 14.83
CA LEU A 229 -36.66 11.79 13.87
C LEU A 229 -35.46 12.42 14.61
N ARG A 230 -34.25 12.13 14.15
CA ARG A 230 -33.01 12.63 14.74
C ARG A 230 -32.34 13.63 13.80
N THR A 231 -32.00 14.79 14.32
CA THR A 231 -31.36 15.86 13.53
C THR A 231 -30.15 16.45 14.22
N SER A 232 -29.04 16.51 13.49
CA SER A 232 -27.78 17.14 13.87
C SER A 232 -27.96 18.63 14.17
N GLY A 233 -27.32 19.13 15.23
CA GLY A 233 -27.25 20.58 15.48
C GLY A 233 -26.39 21.34 14.46
N TYR A 234 -25.62 20.61 13.64
CA TYR A 234 -24.75 21.13 12.58
C TYR A 234 -25.38 21.07 11.17
N SER A 235 -26.59 20.53 11.01
CA SER A 235 -27.25 20.51 9.69
C SER A 235 -27.76 21.89 9.30
N ASP A 236 -27.73 22.25 8.02
CA ASP A 236 -28.12 23.59 7.55
C ASP A 236 -29.60 23.92 7.88
N PHE A 237 -30.48 22.90 7.88
CA PHE A 237 -31.89 23.02 8.26
C PHE A 237 -32.17 22.88 9.77
N ALA A 238 -31.15 22.81 10.63
CA ALA A 238 -31.30 22.63 12.08
C ALA A 238 -32.23 23.68 12.71
N GLY A 239 -32.20 24.91 12.20
CA GLY A 239 -33.02 26.04 12.66
C GLY A 239 -34.42 26.13 12.04
N ASP A 240 -34.75 25.29 11.06
CA ASP A 240 -36.07 25.33 10.42
C ASP A 240 -37.15 24.70 11.29
N THR A 241 -38.39 25.17 11.14
CA THR A 241 -39.55 24.69 11.90
C THR A 241 -40.11 23.41 11.30
N LEU A 242 -40.43 22.42 12.14
CA LEU A 242 -41.06 21.17 11.73
C LEU A 242 -42.39 21.41 10.98
N PRO A 243 -42.73 20.60 9.97
CA PRO A 243 -43.95 20.77 9.19
C PRO A 243 -45.22 20.55 10.03
N GLU A 244 -46.28 21.31 9.74
CA GLU A 244 -47.58 21.16 10.39
C GLU A 244 -48.53 20.27 9.58
N GLY A 245 -49.05 19.21 10.22
CA GLY A 245 -50.10 18.37 9.66
C GLY A 245 -49.67 16.91 9.48
N THR A 246 -50.10 16.35 8.36
CA THR A 246 -49.98 14.96 7.92
C THR A 246 -49.37 14.96 6.52
N GLY A 247 -48.28 14.25 6.30
CA GLY A 247 -47.60 14.15 5.01
C GLY A 247 -46.97 12.79 4.79
N THR A 248 -45.93 12.76 3.95
CA THR A 248 -45.12 11.56 3.71
C THR A 248 -43.67 11.86 4.09
N LEU A 249 -43.09 10.97 4.90
CA LEU A 249 -41.67 10.96 5.22
C LEU A 249 -40.96 9.97 4.28
N TYR A 250 -39.80 10.36 3.77
CA TYR A 250 -38.77 9.43 3.32
C TYR A 250 -37.59 9.52 4.28
N GLY A 251 -36.97 8.40 4.64
CA GLY A 251 -35.92 8.46 5.66
C GLY A 251 -35.03 7.23 5.73
N LEU A 252 -33.82 7.44 6.24
CA LEU A 252 -32.85 6.40 6.56
C LEU A 252 -33.16 5.86 7.95
N VAL A 253 -33.56 4.59 8.04
CA VAL A 253 -33.81 3.95 9.34
C VAL A 253 -32.48 3.60 9.99
N SER A 254 -32.38 3.91 11.27
CA SER A 254 -31.24 3.72 12.14
C SER A 254 -31.75 3.30 13.53
N ARG A 255 -30.85 3.02 14.47
CA ARG A 255 -31.25 2.69 15.85
C ARG A 255 -30.27 3.24 16.88
N PHE A 256 -30.73 3.29 18.13
CA PHE A 256 -29.84 3.35 19.29
C PHE A 256 -30.39 2.44 20.38
N ARG A 257 -29.81 1.23 20.48
CA ARG A 257 -30.35 0.09 21.24
C ARG A 257 -31.72 -0.26 20.68
N ASP A 258 -32.71 -0.43 21.54
CA ASP A 258 -34.09 -0.73 21.18
C ASP A 258 -34.83 0.48 20.56
N ASP A 259 -34.29 1.70 20.65
CA ASP A 259 -34.92 2.90 20.10
C ASP A 259 -34.77 2.96 18.56
N ALA A 260 -35.87 2.82 17.83
CA ALA A 260 -35.95 3.07 16.39
C ALA A 260 -35.77 4.55 16.05
N GLN A 261 -34.88 4.87 15.10
CA GLN A 261 -34.52 6.24 14.72
C GLN A 261 -34.59 6.43 13.21
N ILE A 262 -34.86 7.66 12.78
CA ILE A 262 -34.87 8.08 11.38
C ILE A 262 -33.99 9.31 11.20
N TYR A 263 -33.16 9.27 10.16
CA TYR A 263 -32.42 10.40 9.63
C TYR A 263 -32.99 10.81 8.27
N ILE A 264 -33.02 12.11 7.99
CA ILE A 264 -33.35 12.66 6.66
C ILE A 264 -32.10 13.32 6.05
N ASN A 265 -32.01 13.35 4.73
CA ASN A 265 -30.97 14.07 3.99
C ASN A 265 -31.32 15.56 3.90
N THR A 266 -32.55 15.89 3.50
CA THR A 266 -33.08 17.27 3.39
C THR A 266 -34.59 17.30 3.61
N PRO A 267 -35.14 18.20 4.47
CA PRO A 267 -36.58 18.36 4.62
C PRO A 267 -37.33 18.63 3.30
N SER A 268 -36.64 19.20 2.31
CA SER A 268 -37.24 19.59 1.03
C SER A 268 -37.61 18.41 0.12
N ALA A 269 -36.95 17.26 0.29
CA ALA A 269 -37.21 16.02 -0.46
C ALA A 269 -37.73 14.88 0.43
N ASP A 270 -37.42 14.92 1.73
CA ASP A 270 -37.72 13.84 2.68
C ASP A 270 -38.97 14.09 3.54
N LEU A 271 -39.56 15.29 3.54
CA LEU A 271 -40.79 15.61 4.29
C LEU A 271 -41.80 16.33 3.40
N VAL A 272 -42.47 15.56 2.53
CA VAL A 272 -43.30 16.07 1.44
C VAL A 272 -44.80 15.99 1.75
N ASP A 273 -45.60 16.74 0.97
CA ASP A 273 -47.07 16.72 0.96
C ASP A 273 -47.76 16.90 2.33
N PHE A 274 -47.07 17.54 3.29
CA PHE A 274 -47.64 17.89 4.59
C PHE A 274 -48.83 18.84 4.46
N THR A 275 -50.02 18.32 4.80
CA THR A 275 -51.30 19.02 4.78
C THR A 275 -52.02 18.86 6.11
N LEU A 276 -52.82 19.87 6.48
CA LEU A 276 -53.64 19.81 7.71
C LEU A 276 -54.85 18.88 7.52
N SER A 277 -54.60 17.56 7.63
CA SER A 277 -55.61 16.50 7.50
C SER A 277 -56.68 16.54 8.61
N SER A 278 -57.82 15.89 8.36
CA SER A 278 -59.06 16.04 9.14
C SER A 278 -59.77 14.75 9.57
N GLY A 279 -58.99 13.68 9.83
CA GLY A 279 -59.30 12.63 10.82
C GLY A 279 -59.90 11.28 10.35
N ASN A 280 -59.79 10.30 11.28
CA ASN A 280 -60.50 9.01 11.44
C ASN A 280 -59.91 7.67 10.85
N ASP A 281 -59.45 6.81 11.79
CA ASP A 281 -59.89 5.42 12.13
C ASP A 281 -59.53 4.12 11.31
N GLU A 282 -59.16 3.06 12.08
CA GLU A 282 -59.42 1.57 11.97
C GLU A 282 -58.50 0.53 11.21
N ASP A 283 -57.80 -0.32 12.00
CA ASP A 283 -57.76 -1.83 12.15
C ASP A 283 -57.11 -2.91 11.18
N ASP A 284 -56.28 -3.81 11.78
CA ASP A 284 -56.22 -5.34 11.79
C ASP A 284 -55.46 -6.32 10.79
N GLU A 285 -54.87 -7.40 11.41
CA GLU A 285 -54.67 -8.87 11.06
C GLU A 285 -53.51 -9.50 10.17
N ASP A 286 -52.48 -10.11 10.85
CA ASP A 286 -51.98 -11.54 10.93
C ASP A 286 -51.36 -12.48 9.80
N GLU A 287 -50.47 -13.40 10.28
CA GLU A 287 -50.09 -14.82 9.87
C GLU A 287 -48.83 -15.27 9.01
N ASP A 288 -47.82 -15.86 9.71
CA ASP A 288 -47.07 -17.18 9.56
C ASP A 288 -46.00 -17.60 8.48
N ASN A 289 -44.76 -17.87 8.98
CA ASN A 289 -43.81 -19.05 8.88
C ASN A 289 -43.26 -19.71 7.57
N ASP A 290 -41.92 -19.98 7.48
CA ASP A 290 -41.25 -21.33 7.64
C ASP A 290 -39.67 -21.34 7.41
N ASP A 291 -38.95 -22.29 8.04
CA ASP A 291 -37.49 -22.46 8.35
C ASP A 291 -36.44 -22.82 7.23
N ASP A 292 -35.10 -22.75 7.53
CA ASP A 292 -34.02 -23.82 7.41
C ASP A 292 -32.51 -23.39 7.23
N GLU A 293 -31.61 -24.10 7.99
CA GLU A 293 -30.12 -24.43 8.01
C GLU A 293 -29.04 -23.75 7.06
N GLU A 294 -27.71 -23.57 7.34
CA GLU A 294 -26.79 -23.64 8.54
C GLU A 294 -25.30 -23.16 8.22
N GLU A 295 -24.83 -21.97 8.70
CA GLU A 295 -23.43 -21.61 9.19
C GLU A 295 -22.14 -21.72 8.25
N PRO A 296 -20.85 -21.67 8.72
CA PRO A 296 -20.03 -20.57 9.33
C PRO A 296 -18.58 -20.31 8.73
N THR A 297 -17.73 -19.50 9.42
CA THR A 297 -16.37 -19.01 9.03
C THR A 297 -15.14 -19.58 9.81
N PRO A 298 -13.86 -19.32 9.38
CA PRO A 298 -12.67 -19.42 10.25
C PRO A 298 -11.51 -18.40 10.04
N SER A 299 -10.55 -18.38 10.98
CA SER A 299 -9.38 -17.48 11.16
C SER A 299 -8.29 -17.47 10.05
N GLU A 300 -7.65 -16.31 9.86
CA GLU A 300 -6.43 -16.11 9.04
C GLU A 300 -5.17 -16.81 9.59
N THR A 301 -4.15 -16.95 8.73
CA THR A 301 -2.82 -17.51 9.02
C THR A 301 -1.81 -16.96 8.00
N VAL A 302 -0.72 -16.32 8.43
CA VAL A 302 0.17 -15.56 7.52
C VAL A 302 1.27 -16.44 6.91
N ARG A 303 1.51 -16.29 5.60
CA ARG A 303 2.54 -17.07 4.88
C ARG A 303 3.92 -16.43 4.85
N GLN A 304 4.06 -15.15 5.22
CA GLN A 304 5.30 -14.39 5.07
C GLN A 304 5.34 -13.20 6.03
N ILE A 305 6.50 -12.89 6.62
CA ILE A 305 6.75 -11.70 7.45
C ILE A 305 8.19 -11.20 7.20
N LYS A 306 8.37 -9.89 6.98
CA LYS A 306 9.63 -9.16 7.23
C LYS A 306 9.32 -8.09 8.27
N GLU A 307 10.12 -7.99 9.33
CA GLU A 307 9.90 -7.04 10.43
C GLU A 307 11.24 -6.46 10.91
N ALA A 308 11.35 -5.13 10.93
CA ALA A 308 12.55 -4.39 11.31
C ALA A 308 12.43 -3.69 12.68
N PHE A 309 11.25 -3.75 13.31
CA PHE A 309 10.96 -3.10 14.59
C PHE A 309 11.30 -1.60 14.59
N GLU A 310 10.98 -0.93 13.49
CA GLU A 310 11.13 0.52 13.34
C GLU A 310 9.98 1.27 14.01
N GLY A 311 10.30 2.31 14.78
CA GLY A 311 9.29 3.05 15.55
C GLY A 311 9.87 4.11 16.48
N THR A 312 8.97 4.91 17.07
CA THR A 312 9.35 6.03 17.95
C THR A 312 10.08 5.52 19.19
N LYS A 313 11.34 5.94 19.37
CA LYS A 313 12.17 5.59 20.52
C LYS A 313 11.44 5.81 21.87
N TYR A 314 11.35 4.73 22.64
CA TYR A 314 10.68 4.57 23.95
C TYR A 314 9.16 4.37 23.95
N ASP A 315 8.49 4.34 22.79
CA ASP A 315 7.10 3.86 22.71
C ASP A 315 7.06 2.32 22.72
N ASP A 316 6.02 1.72 23.32
CA ASP A 316 5.83 0.27 23.33
C ASP A 316 5.61 -0.27 21.90
N ILE A 317 6.13 -1.47 21.60
CA ILE A 317 5.97 -2.10 20.29
C ILE A 317 4.52 -2.48 20.07
N ALA A 318 3.96 -1.96 18.97
CA ALA A 318 2.62 -2.21 18.48
C ALA A 318 2.70 -2.34 16.95
N ILE A 319 2.68 -3.59 16.48
CA ILE A 319 2.82 -3.99 15.08
C ILE A 319 1.65 -4.92 14.77
N GLU A 320 1.11 -4.83 13.56
CA GLU A 320 -0.03 -5.65 13.13
C GLU A 320 0.24 -7.16 13.28
N GLY A 321 -0.71 -7.87 13.89
CA GLY A 321 -0.63 -9.30 14.19
C GLY A 321 0.42 -9.73 15.24
N TRP A 322 1.35 -8.87 15.66
CA TRP A 322 2.26 -9.15 16.77
C TRP A 322 1.61 -8.87 18.12
N ASN A 323 1.92 -9.71 19.12
CA ASN A 323 1.42 -9.58 20.48
C ASN A 323 2.57 -9.26 21.45
N ASN A 324 2.58 -8.03 21.98
CA ASN A 324 3.52 -7.56 23.00
C ASN A 324 2.88 -7.68 24.39
N ILE A 325 3.20 -8.75 25.12
CA ILE A 325 2.47 -9.15 26.35
C ILE A 325 3.38 -9.14 27.58
N VAL A 326 3.05 -8.28 28.53
CA VAL A 326 3.63 -8.26 29.88
C VAL A 326 2.90 -9.30 30.75
N GLU A 327 3.54 -10.43 31.05
CA GLU A 327 3.01 -11.43 31.99
C GLU A 327 3.42 -11.10 33.44
N GLU A 328 4.58 -10.47 33.63
CA GLU A 328 5.09 -9.99 34.91
C GLU A 328 5.99 -8.76 34.70
N GLY A 329 5.87 -7.75 35.56
CA GLY A 329 6.51 -6.43 35.40
C GLY A 329 5.52 -5.35 34.98
N THR A 330 6.04 -4.20 34.51
CA THR A 330 5.22 -3.00 34.19
C THR A 330 5.47 -2.38 32.80
N GLN A 331 6.27 -3.02 31.93
CA GLN A 331 6.64 -2.46 30.61
C GLN A 331 6.72 -3.56 29.56
N GLY A 332 6.23 -3.27 28.34
CA GLY A 332 6.35 -4.14 27.18
C GLY A 332 7.74 -4.09 26.53
N TRP A 333 7.94 -4.87 25.47
CA TRP A 333 9.01 -4.57 24.52
C TRP A 333 8.75 -3.18 23.91
N PHE A 334 9.79 -2.37 23.76
CA PHE A 334 9.66 -0.99 23.28
C PHE A 334 10.66 -0.71 22.15
N TYR A 335 10.29 0.21 21.26
CA TYR A 335 11.17 0.66 20.19
C TYR A 335 12.36 1.42 20.79
N ASN A 336 13.56 1.16 20.30
CA ASN A 336 14.74 1.93 20.63
C ASN A 336 15.55 2.15 19.35
N GLU A 337 16.41 3.17 19.33
CA GLU A 337 17.18 3.56 18.15
C GLU A 337 18.66 3.71 18.55
N TYR A 338 19.56 3.40 17.61
CA TYR A 338 20.97 3.78 17.69
C TYR A 338 21.51 4.07 16.27
N GLN A 339 22.09 5.26 16.08
CA GLN A 339 22.59 5.72 14.77
C GLN A 339 21.54 5.60 13.64
N SER A 340 20.29 5.96 13.95
CA SER A 340 19.11 5.90 13.07
C SER A 340 18.58 4.51 12.69
N ASN A 341 19.19 3.42 13.16
CA ASN A 341 18.62 2.06 13.11
C ASN A 341 17.68 1.90 14.30
N GLY A 342 16.39 1.66 14.07
CA GLY A 342 15.41 1.20 15.06
C GLY A 342 15.65 -0.26 15.45
N TYR A 343 15.07 -0.72 16.56
CA TYR A 343 15.06 -2.13 16.97
C TYR A 343 14.13 -2.33 18.18
N ALA A 344 13.68 -3.57 18.37
CA ALA A 344 12.98 -3.97 19.59
C ALA A 344 13.95 -4.06 20.76
N ASN A 345 13.63 -3.46 21.91
CA ASN A 345 14.46 -3.51 23.13
C ASN A 345 13.64 -3.93 24.36
N MET A 346 14.31 -4.64 25.27
CA MET A 346 13.79 -5.00 26.59
C MET A 346 14.91 -5.03 27.62
N THR A 347 14.65 -4.50 28.81
CA THR A 347 15.65 -4.36 29.89
C THR A 347 15.02 -4.31 31.29
N VAL A 348 15.81 -4.63 32.32
CA VAL A 348 15.52 -4.31 33.74
C VAL A 348 16.17 -2.99 34.20
N TYR A 349 16.85 -2.26 33.30
CA TYR A 349 17.63 -1.07 33.66
C TYR A 349 16.82 -0.01 34.42
N LYS A 350 17.28 0.32 35.64
CA LYS A 350 16.63 1.23 36.62
C LYS A 350 15.25 0.80 37.14
N GLN A 351 14.77 -0.40 36.81
CA GLN A 351 13.48 -0.92 37.27
C GLN A 351 13.72 -2.16 38.12
N GLU A 352 13.71 -2.00 39.45
CA GLU A 352 14.10 -3.06 40.40
C GLU A 352 13.05 -4.20 40.52
N GLU A 353 12.20 -4.38 39.51
CA GLU A 353 11.12 -5.38 39.43
C GLU A 353 11.53 -6.66 38.69
N LYS A 354 10.83 -7.75 38.96
CA LYS A 354 10.91 -8.98 38.17
C LYS A 354 10.14 -8.80 36.86
N ARG A 355 10.73 -9.24 35.73
CA ARG A 355 10.11 -9.12 34.40
C ARG A 355 9.93 -10.47 33.73
N LYS A 356 8.77 -10.67 33.11
CA LYS A 356 8.48 -11.76 32.18
C LYS A 356 7.60 -11.21 31.06
N VAL A 357 8.21 -10.99 29.89
CA VAL A 357 7.59 -10.26 28.78
C VAL A 357 7.78 -11.03 27.47
N TRP A 358 6.72 -11.12 26.68
CA TRP A 358 6.67 -11.85 25.42
C TRP A 358 6.47 -10.88 24.26
N LEU A 359 7.23 -11.04 23.18
CA LEU A 359 6.91 -10.46 21.87
C LEU A 359 6.67 -11.61 20.90
N ILE A 360 5.41 -11.78 20.48
CA ILE A 360 4.92 -12.98 19.79
C ILE A 360 4.46 -12.62 18.39
N SER A 361 4.86 -13.40 17.38
CA SER A 361 4.47 -13.23 15.99
C SER A 361 2.98 -13.54 15.74
N PRO A 362 2.45 -13.16 14.56
CA PRO A 362 1.27 -13.80 13.97
C PRO A 362 1.40 -15.33 13.87
N ILE A 363 0.29 -16.04 13.58
CA ILE A 363 0.33 -17.48 13.29
C ILE A 363 0.98 -17.69 11.92
N LEU A 364 2.14 -18.33 11.92
CA LEU A 364 2.97 -18.61 10.77
C LEU A 364 2.46 -19.86 10.04
N ASP A 365 2.13 -19.77 8.75
CA ASP A 365 1.58 -20.85 7.93
C ASP A 365 2.65 -21.85 7.47
N VAL A 366 3.45 -22.38 8.41
CA VAL A 366 4.58 -23.28 8.16
C VAL A 366 4.20 -24.49 7.28
N ASN A 367 2.95 -24.94 7.30
CA ASN A 367 2.45 -26.00 6.44
C ASN A 367 2.51 -25.63 4.94
N ASN A 368 2.05 -24.44 4.55
CA ASN A 368 1.98 -24.00 3.15
C ASN A 368 3.09 -23.01 2.75
N ALA A 369 3.83 -22.47 3.71
CA ALA A 369 5.07 -21.72 3.52
C ALA A 369 6.09 -22.50 2.67
N GLU A 370 6.89 -21.79 1.88
CA GLU A 370 7.83 -22.37 0.92
C GLU A 370 9.15 -22.81 1.59
N PHE A 371 9.85 -21.85 2.19
CA PHE A 371 11.14 -22.01 2.86
C PHE A 371 11.00 -22.49 4.30
N LYS A 372 9.88 -22.16 4.98
CA LYS A 372 9.52 -22.63 6.34
C LYS A 372 10.53 -22.25 7.44
N VAL A 373 11.43 -21.31 7.16
CA VAL A 373 12.46 -20.83 8.11
C VAL A 373 12.05 -19.53 8.79
N ILE A 374 12.68 -19.26 9.94
CA ILE A 374 12.81 -17.91 10.51
C ILE A 374 14.29 -17.50 10.62
N SER A 375 14.53 -16.20 10.63
CA SER A 375 15.79 -15.57 11.01
C SER A 375 15.54 -14.23 11.71
N PHE A 376 16.52 -13.75 12.48
CA PHE A 376 16.50 -12.48 13.22
C PHE A 376 17.89 -12.17 13.78
N ASP A 377 18.14 -10.91 14.12
CA ASP A 377 19.36 -10.47 14.81
C ASP A 377 19.10 -10.22 16.30
N THR A 378 20.12 -10.44 17.14
CA THR A 378 20.05 -10.13 18.58
C THR A 378 21.31 -9.43 19.09
N ARG A 379 21.17 -8.56 20.10
CA ARG A 379 22.29 -7.94 20.81
C ARG A 379 22.07 -7.98 22.31
N GLN A 380 23.02 -8.54 23.06
CA GLN A 380 22.99 -8.59 24.52
C GLN A 380 23.47 -7.26 25.12
N GLU A 381 22.81 -6.78 26.17
CA GLU A 381 23.07 -5.45 26.76
C GLU A 381 23.21 -5.54 28.28
N PHE A 382 24.45 -5.47 28.78
CA PHE A 382 24.80 -5.53 30.22
C PHE A 382 24.20 -6.72 30.99
N ALA A 383 23.92 -7.86 30.34
CA ALA A 383 22.96 -8.88 30.78
C ALA A 383 23.37 -9.71 32.03
N THR A 384 23.51 -9.03 33.16
CA THR A 384 23.39 -9.61 34.50
C THR A 384 21.90 -9.86 34.76
N GLY A 385 21.53 -11.04 35.27
CA GLY A 385 20.15 -11.33 35.68
C GLY A 385 19.09 -11.23 34.57
N ALA A 386 19.46 -11.26 33.28
CA ALA A 386 18.54 -11.16 32.15
C ALA A 386 18.76 -12.33 31.17
N THR A 387 17.67 -12.96 30.73
CA THR A 387 17.68 -14.09 29.78
C THR A 387 16.70 -13.81 28.65
N LEU A 388 17.13 -14.03 27.41
CA LEU A 388 16.25 -14.11 26.23
C LEU A 388 16.11 -15.57 25.80
N LYS A 389 14.90 -15.98 25.46
CA LYS A 389 14.57 -17.27 24.86
C LYS A 389 13.71 -17.08 23.61
N VAL A 390 13.83 -18.02 22.68
CA VAL A 390 13.03 -18.08 21.46
C VAL A 390 12.15 -19.32 21.54
N MET A 391 10.84 -19.12 21.52
CA MET A 391 9.84 -20.15 21.80
C MET A 391 8.91 -20.31 20.60
N VAL A 392 8.31 -21.48 20.42
CA VAL A 392 7.16 -21.70 19.50
C VAL A 392 6.00 -22.39 20.20
N SER A 393 4.78 -22.07 19.76
CA SER A 393 3.53 -22.69 20.19
C SER A 393 2.59 -22.88 18.99
N SER A 394 1.91 -24.02 18.92
CA SER A 394 0.86 -24.33 17.93
C SER A 394 -0.56 -24.25 18.52
N ASP A 395 -0.69 -23.80 19.77
CA ASP A 395 -1.94 -23.67 20.52
C ASP A 395 -2.20 -22.26 21.09
N PHE A 396 -1.23 -21.33 20.97
CA PHE A 396 -1.42 -19.91 21.25
C PHE A 396 -2.08 -19.19 20.06
N ASN A 397 -3.17 -18.48 20.34
CA ASN A 397 -3.99 -17.78 19.35
C ASN A 397 -4.45 -16.38 19.82
N GLY A 398 -3.72 -15.75 20.76
CA GLY A 398 -4.07 -14.45 21.33
C GLY A 398 -5.25 -14.42 22.32
N SER A 399 -6.13 -15.42 22.34
CA SER A 399 -7.36 -15.42 23.16
C SER A 399 -7.15 -15.62 24.68
N ALA A 400 -5.92 -15.86 25.13
CA ALA A 400 -5.55 -16.15 26.51
C ALA A 400 -4.11 -15.73 26.82
N ALA A 401 -3.71 -15.73 28.10
CA ALA A 401 -2.34 -15.36 28.48
C ALA A 401 -1.32 -16.42 28.00
N PRO A 402 -0.09 -16.02 27.59
CA PRO A 402 0.90 -16.95 27.03
C PRO A 402 1.22 -18.17 27.92
N SER A 403 1.25 -18.01 29.24
CA SER A 403 1.44 -19.12 30.19
C SER A 403 0.31 -20.16 30.23
N GLN A 404 -0.76 -19.97 29.47
CA GLN A 404 -1.85 -20.93 29.29
C GLN A 404 -1.70 -21.80 28.03
N ALA A 405 -0.76 -21.47 27.14
CA ALA A 405 -0.44 -22.21 25.92
C ALA A 405 0.84 -23.07 26.08
N THR A 406 1.07 -23.98 25.13
CA THR A 406 2.18 -24.95 25.14
C THR A 406 3.37 -24.43 24.35
N TRP A 407 4.46 -24.09 25.04
CA TRP A 407 5.67 -23.53 24.43
C TRP A 407 6.84 -24.53 24.37
N THR A 408 7.53 -24.56 23.23
CA THR A 408 8.80 -25.28 23.02
C THR A 408 9.93 -24.29 22.73
N GLU A 409 11.04 -24.37 23.46
CA GLU A 409 12.23 -23.52 23.25
C GLU A 409 13.04 -24.01 22.03
N ILE A 410 13.42 -23.11 21.13
CA ILE A 410 14.24 -23.40 19.94
C ILE A 410 15.71 -23.04 20.21
N ASN A 411 16.64 -23.87 19.73
CA ASN A 411 18.07 -23.58 19.75
C ASN A 411 18.44 -22.53 18.68
N ALA A 412 18.27 -21.25 18.99
CA ALA A 412 18.76 -20.14 18.17
C ALA A 412 20.21 -19.75 18.53
N THR A 413 20.94 -19.16 17.58
CA THR A 413 22.19 -18.46 17.90
C THR A 413 21.84 -17.10 18.51
N LEU A 414 22.28 -16.83 19.74
CA LEU A 414 21.97 -15.57 20.45
C LEU A 414 23.24 -14.86 20.91
N SER A 415 23.22 -13.52 20.86
CA SER A 415 24.30 -12.67 21.39
C SER A 415 24.57 -12.97 22.87
N ASN A 416 25.84 -13.11 23.23
CA ASN A 416 26.29 -13.56 24.57
C ASN A 416 27.59 -12.89 25.06
N ASP A 417 28.08 -11.87 24.36
CA ASP A 417 29.29 -11.10 24.67
C ASP A 417 29.00 -9.83 25.51
N GLY A 418 27.76 -9.33 25.49
CA GLY A 418 27.27 -8.15 26.23
C GLY A 418 27.19 -8.28 27.77
N SER A 419 27.92 -9.20 28.39
CA SER A 419 27.85 -9.45 29.85
C SER A 419 28.28 -8.27 30.75
N SER A 420 28.97 -7.27 30.21
CA SER A 420 29.39 -6.06 30.95
C SER A 420 29.36 -4.78 30.11
N GLY A 421 28.50 -4.73 29.10
CA GLY A 421 28.42 -3.64 28.11
C GLY A 421 27.40 -3.96 27.02
N TYR A 422 27.34 -3.16 25.96
CA TYR A 422 26.69 -3.58 24.73
C TYR A 422 27.56 -4.64 24.04
N GLY A 423 26.96 -5.79 23.71
CA GLY A 423 27.57 -6.84 22.90
C GLY A 423 27.52 -6.51 21.41
N THR A 424 27.94 -7.47 20.59
CA THR A 424 27.79 -7.40 19.13
C THR A 424 26.42 -7.91 18.68
N TRP A 425 25.88 -7.29 17.61
CA TRP A 425 24.75 -7.86 16.88
C TRP A 425 25.14 -9.25 16.37
N THR A 426 24.32 -10.24 16.68
CA THR A 426 24.52 -11.66 16.41
C THR A 426 23.28 -12.19 15.71
N HIS A 427 23.45 -12.53 14.42
CA HIS A 427 22.42 -13.14 13.61
C HIS A 427 22.10 -14.57 14.08
N SER A 428 20.83 -14.96 14.06
CA SER A 428 20.37 -16.27 14.53
C SER A 428 20.85 -17.43 13.66
N GLY A 429 20.98 -17.16 12.35
CA GLY A 429 20.98 -18.17 11.29
C GLY A 429 19.57 -18.71 11.03
N ASN A 430 19.41 -19.38 9.88
CA ASN A 430 18.12 -19.93 9.46
C ASN A 430 17.66 -21.06 10.37
N ILE A 431 16.51 -20.89 11.00
CA ILE A 431 15.89 -21.83 11.93
C ILE A 431 14.69 -22.49 11.21
N ASP A 432 14.82 -23.77 10.90
CA ASP A 432 13.77 -24.57 10.25
C ASP A 432 12.59 -24.85 11.18
N LEU A 433 11.39 -24.43 10.79
CA LEU A 433 10.15 -24.71 11.52
C LEU A 433 9.38 -25.94 11.01
N THR A 434 9.84 -26.65 9.97
CA THR A 434 9.12 -27.76 9.29
C THR A 434 8.61 -28.84 10.26
N SER A 435 9.27 -29.05 11.40
CA SER A 435 8.87 -30.05 12.40
C SER A 435 7.68 -29.67 13.30
N TYR A 436 7.23 -28.41 13.30
CA TYR A 436 6.22 -27.90 14.24
C TYR A 436 4.81 -27.75 13.63
N GLY A 437 4.69 -27.62 12.30
CA GLY A 437 3.43 -27.18 11.67
C GLY A 437 3.16 -25.70 11.94
N ASN A 438 1.93 -25.22 11.71
CA ASN A 438 1.59 -23.82 11.90
C ASN A 438 1.73 -23.43 13.39
N VAL A 439 2.48 -22.36 13.66
CA VAL A 439 2.90 -21.92 15.00
C VAL A 439 3.00 -20.41 15.07
N VAL A 440 2.93 -19.84 16.27
CA VAL A 440 3.53 -18.54 16.58
C VAL A 440 4.97 -18.73 17.06
N VAL A 441 5.84 -17.76 16.79
CA VAL A 441 7.18 -17.63 17.40
C VAL A 441 7.13 -16.54 18.45
N ALA A 442 7.81 -16.71 19.59
CA ALA A 442 7.85 -15.73 20.66
C ALA A 442 9.25 -15.50 21.22
N PHE A 443 9.58 -14.22 21.40
CA PHE A 443 10.73 -13.76 22.15
C PHE A 443 10.33 -13.54 23.61
N LEU A 444 10.72 -14.48 24.46
CA LEU A 444 10.49 -14.45 25.90
C LEU A 444 11.71 -13.85 26.61
N TYR A 445 11.53 -12.67 27.20
CA TYR A 445 12.48 -12.07 28.11
C TYR A 445 12.12 -12.38 29.57
N GLU A 446 13.10 -12.88 30.33
CA GLU A 446 13.01 -13.11 31.77
C GLU A 446 14.10 -12.28 32.50
N GLY A 447 13.68 -11.37 33.38
CA GLY A 447 14.56 -10.46 34.15
C GLY A 447 14.42 -10.65 35.66
N GLU A 448 15.54 -10.73 36.37
CA GLU A 448 15.62 -10.93 37.82
C GLU A 448 15.32 -9.64 38.62
N GLU A 449 14.51 -9.79 39.68
CA GLU A 449 14.18 -8.73 40.62
C GLU A 449 15.44 -8.14 41.30
N ASN A 450 15.47 -6.83 41.55
CA ASN A 450 16.60 -6.11 42.15
C ASN A 450 17.91 -6.08 41.32
N VAL A 451 17.88 -6.47 40.03
CA VAL A 451 19.03 -6.33 39.12
C VAL A 451 18.89 -5.06 38.28
N ASN A 452 19.85 -4.15 38.39
CA ASN A 452 19.72 -2.77 37.87
C ASN A 452 20.32 -2.55 36.47
N ASP A 453 21.01 -3.53 35.89
CA ASP A 453 21.62 -3.49 34.55
C ASP A 453 21.41 -4.86 33.87
N GLY A 454 20.79 -4.88 32.69
CA GLY A 454 20.59 -6.10 31.89
C GLY A 454 19.46 -6.00 30.88
N GLY A 455 19.66 -6.47 29.65
CA GLY A 455 18.72 -6.30 28.54
C GLY A 455 19.14 -7.04 27.27
N TYR A 456 18.23 -7.05 26.29
CA TYR A 456 18.44 -7.56 24.93
C TYR A 456 17.76 -6.64 23.92
N SER A 457 18.39 -6.50 22.76
CA SER A 457 17.79 -5.95 21.54
C SER A 457 17.55 -7.06 20.52
N ILE A 458 16.51 -6.92 19.71
CA ILE A 458 16.12 -7.82 18.61
C ILE A 458 15.83 -6.95 17.38
N ASP A 459 16.27 -7.40 16.22
CA ASP A 459 16.13 -6.70 14.94
C ASP A 459 15.88 -7.73 13.80
N ASN A 460 15.43 -7.26 12.64
CA ASN A 460 15.35 -8.00 11.38
C ASN A 460 14.63 -9.37 11.44
N PHE A 461 13.51 -9.50 12.16
CA PHE A 461 12.76 -10.76 12.20
C PHE A 461 12.10 -11.06 10.86
N LYS A 462 12.31 -12.28 10.36
CA LYS A 462 11.76 -12.77 9.10
C LYS A 462 11.16 -14.15 9.31
N PHE A 463 9.95 -14.39 8.78
CA PHE A 463 9.36 -15.74 8.64
C PHE A 463 8.96 -15.97 7.20
N ASN A 464 9.46 -17.05 6.59
CA ASN A 464 9.15 -17.46 5.21
C ASN A 464 9.13 -16.29 4.20
N ALA A 465 9.91 -15.26 4.50
CA ALA A 465 10.14 -14.16 3.62
C ALA A 465 11.50 -14.34 2.97
N GLU A 466 11.67 -13.63 1.87
CA GLU A 466 12.97 -13.28 1.38
C GLU A 466 13.63 -12.29 2.36
N GLU A 467 14.12 -12.79 3.50
CA GLU A 467 15.56 -12.62 3.69
C GLU A 467 16.20 -13.14 2.43
N ILE A 468 16.99 -12.30 1.75
CA ILE A 468 17.61 -12.55 0.45
C ILE A 468 17.69 -14.04 0.22
N ILE A 469 16.81 -14.59 -0.64
CA ILE A 469 17.09 -15.93 -1.11
C ILE A 469 18.26 -15.78 -2.08
N SER A 470 19.44 -15.87 -1.47
CA SER A 470 20.16 -17.14 -1.42
C SER A 470 19.19 -18.36 -1.35
N VAL A 471 18.38 -18.51 -2.40
CA VAL A 471 18.43 -19.70 -3.24
C VAL A 471 19.92 -19.80 -3.47
N ASP A 472 20.60 -20.55 -2.59
CA ASP A 472 22.06 -20.74 -2.60
C ASP A 472 22.42 -20.79 -4.08
N PRO A 473 23.12 -19.80 -4.67
CA PRO A 473 22.88 -19.45 -6.08
C PRO A 473 22.98 -20.64 -7.06
N SER A 474 23.74 -21.67 -6.68
CA SER A 474 23.62 -23.09 -7.09
C SER A 474 22.21 -23.66 -7.43
N SER A 475 21.12 -23.13 -6.87
CA SER A 475 19.76 -23.68 -6.97
C SER A 475 18.88 -22.94 -7.98
N TYR A 476 18.95 -21.60 -8.04
CA TYR A 476 18.42 -20.82 -9.16
C TYR A 476 19.25 -21.06 -10.43
N TYR A 477 20.57 -21.13 -10.29
CA TYR A 477 21.51 -21.46 -11.35
C TYR A 477 21.80 -22.98 -11.47
N ALA A 478 20.93 -23.87 -10.95
CA ALA A 478 21.16 -25.34 -10.94
C ALA A 478 21.34 -25.98 -12.32
N LEU A 479 20.85 -25.35 -13.39
CA LEU A 479 21.06 -25.84 -14.76
C LEU A 479 22.45 -25.46 -15.30
N ALA A 480 23.08 -24.42 -14.73
CA ALA A 480 24.41 -23.93 -15.08
C ALA A 480 25.55 -24.75 -14.43
N ASP A 481 25.22 -25.65 -13.51
CA ASP A 481 26.14 -26.34 -12.62
C ASP A 481 27.22 -27.15 -13.38
N GLY A 482 28.48 -26.75 -13.23
CA GLY A 482 29.63 -27.35 -13.93
C GLY A 482 29.75 -27.03 -15.43
N LEU A 483 28.96 -26.10 -15.97
CA LEU A 483 29.13 -25.57 -17.33
C LEU A 483 30.24 -24.51 -17.40
N SER A 484 30.66 -24.16 -18.62
CA SER A 484 31.64 -23.10 -18.89
C SER A 484 31.57 -22.64 -20.35
N GLY A 485 32.19 -21.49 -20.65
CA GLY A 485 32.13 -20.83 -21.95
C GLY A 485 30.69 -20.47 -22.36
N TYR A 486 30.44 -20.39 -23.66
CA TYR A 486 29.11 -20.05 -24.15
C TYR A 486 28.01 -21.07 -23.81
N ASN A 487 28.33 -22.31 -23.42
CA ASN A 487 27.32 -23.26 -22.90
C ASN A 487 26.77 -22.81 -21.54
N LEU A 488 27.61 -22.24 -20.68
CA LEU A 488 27.20 -21.62 -19.43
C LEU A 488 26.33 -20.39 -19.75
N LYS A 489 26.84 -19.51 -20.62
CA LYS A 489 26.12 -18.30 -21.07
C LYS A 489 24.72 -18.58 -21.61
N SER A 490 24.57 -19.47 -22.60
CA SER A 490 23.26 -19.83 -23.17
C SER A 490 22.35 -20.48 -22.13
N THR A 491 22.89 -21.10 -21.08
CA THR A 491 22.07 -21.66 -19.99
C THR A 491 21.59 -20.58 -19.04
N LEU A 492 22.45 -19.62 -18.69
CA LEU A 492 22.07 -18.42 -17.93
C LEU A 492 21.02 -17.60 -18.67
N HIS A 493 21.17 -17.41 -20.00
CA HIS A 493 20.16 -16.78 -20.87
C HIS A 493 18.76 -17.38 -20.68
N ASN A 494 18.67 -18.73 -20.71
CA ASN A 494 17.39 -19.42 -20.49
C ASN A 494 16.85 -19.18 -19.07
N ILE A 495 17.69 -19.31 -18.03
CA ILE A 495 17.30 -19.11 -16.63
C ILE A 495 16.74 -17.69 -16.41
N ILE A 496 17.47 -16.66 -16.85
CA ILE A 496 17.10 -15.25 -16.61
C ILE A 496 16.09 -14.69 -17.62
N SER A 497 15.64 -15.54 -18.57
CA SER A 497 14.48 -15.30 -19.44
C SER A 497 13.22 -16.03 -18.97
N GLU A 498 13.36 -17.10 -18.18
CA GLU A 498 12.23 -17.83 -17.60
C GLU A 498 11.57 -16.97 -16.50
N ASN A 499 10.22 -16.99 -16.45
CA ASN A 499 9.38 -16.19 -15.56
C ASN A 499 9.55 -14.64 -15.64
N TYR A 500 10.35 -14.12 -16.58
CA TYR A 500 10.58 -12.69 -16.77
C TYR A 500 9.28 -11.89 -16.99
N VAL A 501 9.10 -10.81 -16.21
CA VAL A 501 7.97 -9.87 -16.31
C VAL A 501 8.45 -8.52 -16.87
N ASN A 502 7.87 -8.08 -17.99
CA ASN A 502 8.05 -6.69 -18.43
C ASN A 502 7.00 -5.80 -17.74
N LEU A 503 7.42 -5.04 -16.73
CA LEU A 503 6.58 -4.04 -16.05
C LEU A 503 6.28 -2.80 -16.92
N GLY A 504 7.05 -2.61 -18.00
CA GLY A 504 6.88 -1.54 -18.98
C GLY A 504 7.49 -0.20 -18.56
N TYR A 505 7.87 0.58 -19.56
CA TYR A 505 8.70 1.78 -19.41
C TYR A 505 8.19 2.87 -18.44
N SER A 506 6.90 2.87 -18.10
CA SER A 506 6.32 3.75 -17.08
C SER A 506 6.63 3.31 -15.64
N ALA A 507 6.62 2.00 -15.37
CA ALA A 507 6.79 1.44 -14.03
C ALA A 507 8.20 1.59 -13.46
N LEU A 508 9.20 1.84 -14.32
CA LEU A 508 10.58 2.19 -13.93
C LEU A 508 10.64 3.27 -12.85
N TRP A 509 9.75 4.28 -12.90
CA TRP A 509 9.73 5.36 -11.90
C TRP A 509 9.34 4.90 -10.50
N ASP A 510 8.54 3.85 -10.41
CA ASP A 510 8.00 3.31 -9.17
C ASP A 510 8.91 2.15 -8.68
N ALA A 511 9.55 1.42 -9.61
CA ALA A 511 10.63 0.48 -9.30
C ALA A 511 11.81 1.16 -8.57
N TYR A 512 12.23 2.35 -9.01
CA TYR A 512 13.33 3.10 -8.40
C TYR A 512 13.12 3.49 -6.93
N THR A 513 11.89 3.41 -6.39
CA THR A 513 11.67 3.59 -4.94
C THR A 513 12.02 2.36 -4.11
N THR A 514 12.55 1.31 -4.74
CA THR A 514 13.01 0.06 -4.10
C THR A 514 14.31 -0.48 -4.69
N THR A 515 14.52 -0.40 -6.01
CA THR A 515 15.72 -0.91 -6.69
C THR A 515 16.93 0.00 -6.60
N ASP A 516 16.71 1.27 -6.31
CA ASP A 516 17.71 2.34 -6.35
C ASP A 516 17.49 3.34 -5.19
N ASP A 517 17.00 2.88 -4.03
CA ASP A 517 16.79 3.74 -2.86
C ASP A 517 18.11 3.89 -2.07
N LYS A 518 18.74 5.07 -2.14
CA LYS A 518 20.10 5.29 -1.64
C LYS A 518 20.25 5.01 -0.14
N TYR A 519 19.20 5.19 0.67
CA TYR A 519 19.30 5.06 2.14
C TYR A 519 18.38 4.00 2.76
N GLY A 520 17.59 3.26 1.97
CA GLY A 520 16.55 2.38 2.48
C GLY A 520 15.39 3.12 3.18
N GLU A 521 15.28 4.44 2.98
CA GLU A 521 14.27 5.31 3.63
C GLU A 521 13.09 5.67 2.72
N GLY A 522 13.07 5.22 1.45
CA GLY A 522 12.05 5.58 0.45
C GLY A 522 12.07 7.05 0.04
N LYS A 523 13.27 7.68 0.01
CA LYS A 523 13.42 9.14 -0.10
C LYS A 523 14.38 9.62 -1.18
N ILE A 524 15.58 9.06 -1.26
CA ILE A 524 16.64 9.52 -2.16
C ILE A 524 16.93 8.42 -3.18
N VAL A 525 17.09 8.78 -4.45
CA VAL A 525 17.45 7.81 -5.49
C VAL A 525 18.97 7.76 -5.70
N TRP A 526 19.53 6.56 -5.86
CA TRP A 526 20.97 6.31 -5.94
C TRP A 526 21.50 6.54 -7.36
N ASP A 527 21.80 7.81 -7.65
CA ASP A 527 22.29 8.26 -8.95
C ASP A 527 23.81 8.06 -9.12
N MET A 528 24.20 7.05 -9.90
CA MET A 528 25.61 6.73 -10.21
C MET A 528 26.37 7.83 -10.98
N TYR A 529 25.69 8.87 -11.46
CA TYR A 529 26.28 10.00 -12.21
C TYR A 529 26.45 11.27 -11.36
N THR A 530 25.87 11.37 -10.16
CA THR A 530 26.08 12.48 -9.21
C THR A 530 26.60 12.06 -7.84
N ASP A 531 26.42 10.79 -7.46
CA ASP A 531 26.96 10.21 -6.22
C ASP A 531 28.48 10.39 -6.13
N ILE A 532 28.95 10.79 -4.94
CA ILE A 532 30.35 11.00 -4.60
C ILE A 532 30.70 10.07 -3.42
N PRO A 533 31.08 8.81 -3.66
CA PRO A 533 31.10 7.79 -2.63
C PRO A 533 32.27 7.93 -1.65
N ASN A 534 32.09 7.45 -0.41
CA ASN A 534 33.05 7.65 0.67
C ASN A 534 34.45 7.08 0.37
N PRO A 535 35.53 7.88 0.30
CA PRO A 535 36.88 7.36 -0.02
C PRO A 535 37.48 6.38 1.01
N SER A 536 36.78 6.09 2.11
CA SER A 536 37.18 5.09 3.14
C SER A 536 36.24 3.88 3.23
N ASN A 537 35.04 3.94 2.62
CA ASN A 537 34.04 2.87 2.60
C ASN A 537 32.99 3.14 1.50
N PRO A 538 33.40 3.12 0.21
CA PRO A 538 32.63 3.75 -0.87
C PRO A 538 31.34 2.99 -1.22
N SER A 539 31.33 1.67 -0.99
CA SER A 539 30.21 0.77 -1.29
C SER A 539 29.06 0.82 -0.27
N VAL A 540 28.97 1.88 0.55
CA VAL A 540 27.93 2.12 1.57
C VAL A 540 27.56 3.61 1.56
N PRO A 541 26.27 3.99 1.64
CA PRO A 541 25.84 5.39 1.65
C PRO A 541 26.41 6.18 2.84
N ASP A 542 26.92 7.38 2.62
CA ASP A 542 27.58 8.20 3.66
C ASP A 542 26.98 9.59 3.92
N GLY A 543 25.80 9.88 3.33
CA GLY A 543 25.09 11.16 3.44
C GLY A 543 25.54 12.19 2.41
N ASP A 544 24.70 13.21 2.14
CA ASP A 544 24.98 14.39 1.27
C ASP A 544 26.45 14.86 1.33
N GLN A 545 27.26 14.44 0.35
CA GLN A 545 28.67 14.81 0.30
C GLN A 545 28.89 16.22 -0.26
N PRO A 546 29.94 16.97 0.16
CA PRO A 546 30.14 18.36 -0.23
C PRO A 546 30.36 18.62 -1.74
N GLY A 547 29.27 18.71 -2.50
CA GLY A 547 29.25 18.88 -3.95
C GLY A 547 28.32 17.89 -4.66
N GLU A 548 27.87 16.84 -3.99
CA GLU A 548 26.92 15.85 -4.50
C GLU A 548 25.57 16.49 -4.89
N HIS A 549 24.81 15.78 -5.73
CA HIS A 549 23.42 16.10 -6.02
C HIS A 549 22.53 14.89 -5.74
N GLU A 550 21.91 14.88 -4.56
CA GLU A 550 20.84 13.95 -4.20
C GLU A 550 19.51 14.36 -4.86
N PHE A 551 18.68 13.37 -5.20
CA PHE A 551 17.36 13.60 -5.80
C PHE A 551 16.25 12.96 -4.97
N THR A 552 15.20 13.72 -4.68
CA THR A 552 14.02 13.21 -3.98
C THR A 552 13.21 12.32 -4.92
N GLN A 553 13.01 11.07 -4.51
CA GLN A 553 12.14 10.11 -5.21
C GLN A 553 10.74 10.71 -5.46
N ILE A 554 10.15 10.36 -6.60
CA ILE A 554 8.85 10.85 -7.11
C ILE A 554 8.82 12.35 -7.45
N THR A 555 9.52 13.20 -6.71
CA THR A 555 9.43 14.68 -6.79
C THR A 555 10.40 15.26 -7.82
N ASP A 556 11.67 14.84 -7.80
CA ASP A 556 12.72 15.40 -8.65
C ASP A 556 12.92 14.60 -9.95
N LYS A 557 11.89 13.82 -10.36
CA LYS A 557 11.90 13.04 -11.60
C LYS A 557 11.55 13.88 -12.83
N ASP A 558 12.10 13.51 -13.99
CA ASP A 558 11.92 14.26 -15.25
C ASP A 558 10.44 14.50 -15.62
N SER A 559 10.04 15.77 -15.55
CA SER A 559 8.72 16.29 -15.94
C SER A 559 8.54 16.52 -17.46
N GLY A 560 9.52 16.13 -18.28
CA GLY A 560 9.57 16.41 -19.72
C GLY A 560 10.20 17.77 -20.07
N SER A 561 10.74 18.50 -19.07
CA SER A 561 11.39 19.80 -19.23
C SER A 561 12.57 19.97 -18.26
N GLY A 562 13.31 21.10 -18.32
CA GLY A 562 14.51 21.30 -17.49
C GLY A 562 15.63 20.27 -17.74
N GLY A 563 16.52 20.10 -16.78
CA GLY A 563 17.71 19.22 -16.90
C GLY A 563 18.83 19.87 -17.72
N THR A 564 19.00 21.18 -17.60
CA THR A 564 20.04 21.95 -18.33
C THR A 564 21.34 22.08 -17.55
N GLU A 565 21.29 21.84 -16.24
CA GLU A 565 22.36 21.90 -15.26
C GLU A 565 22.23 20.62 -14.39
N GLU A 566 23.33 20.17 -13.80
CA GLU A 566 23.36 18.96 -12.94
C GLU A 566 22.61 19.27 -11.63
N GLY A 567 21.99 18.26 -11.02
CA GLY A 567 21.21 18.44 -9.79
C GLY A 567 19.83 19.09 -9.99
N GLN A 568 19.31 19.11 -11.23
CA GLN A 568 17.98 19.65 -11.52
C GLN A 568 16.86 18.61 -11.50
N TYR A 569 17.07 17.46 -12.15
CA TYR A 569 16.13 16.34 -12.21
C TYR A 569 16.88 15.05 -12.54
N TYR A 570 16.44 13.91 -12.01
CA TYR A 570 16.87 12.59 -12.51
C TYR A 570 15.96 12.10 -13.64
N ASN A 571 16.51 11.31 -14.56
CA ASN A 571 15.78 10.60 -15.61
C ASN A 571 16.12 9.10 -15.61
N ARG A 572 15.55 8.37 -16.57
CA ARG A 572 15.85 6.96 -16.84
C ARG A 572 17.01 6.91 -17.82
N GLU A 573 18.14 6.33 -17.41
CA GLU A 573 19.32 6.16 -18.25
C GLU A 573 19.47 4.74 -18.78
N HIS A 574 19.54 4.62 -20.10
CA HIS A 574 19.81 3.36 -20.80
C HIS A 574 21.32 3.14 -20.81
N SER A 575 21.86 2.51 -19.76
CA SER A 575 23.31 2.23 -19.62
C SER A 575 23.89 1.56 -20.87
N MET A 576 23.18 0.62 -21.49
CA MET A 576 23.33 0.30 -22.91
C MET A 576 22.36 1.15 -23.74
N PRO A 577 22.80 2.14 -24.55
CA PRO A 577 21.90 3.13 -25.15
C PRO A 577 20.81 2.53 -26.04
N GLN A 578 19.55 2.93 -25.83
CA GLN A 578 18.39 2.40 -26.57
C GLN A 578 18.51 2.50 -28.11
N SER A 579 19.28 3.46 -28.63
CA SER A 579 19.58 3.59 -30.06
C SER A 579 20.36 2.39 -30.64
N TRP A 580 21.06 1.61 -29.83
CA TRP A 580 21.81 0.43 -30.26
C TRP A 580 20.92 -0.81 -30.43
N PHE A 581 19.71 -0.82 -29.85
CA PHE A 581 18.71 -1.90 -29.98
C PHE A 581 17.35 -1.38 -30.50
N ASN A 582 17.35 -0.31 -31.30
CA ASN A 582 16.17 0.29 -31.92
C ASN A 582 15.03 0.74 -30.97
N SER A 583 15.32 0.88 -29.67
CA SER A 583 14.33 1.12 -28.60
C SER A 583 13.26 0.01 -28.48
N ASP A 584 13.59 -1.23 -28.85
CA ASP A 584 12.68 -2.37 -28.75
C ASP A 584 12.43 -2.80 -27.28
N GLU A 585 11.27 -3.45 -27.06
CA GLU A 585 10.86 -4.06 -25.80
C GLU A 585 11.18 -5.58 -25.83
N PRO A 586 11.59 -6.21 -24.71
CA PRO A 586 11.56 -5.67 -23.35
C PRO A 586 12.81 -4.88 -22.93
N MET A 587 13.90 -4.90 -23.72
CA MET A 587 15.19 -4.28 -23.41
C MET A 587 15.04 -2.85 -22.88
N LYS A 588 14.22 -2.03 -23.56
CA LYS A 588 13.95 -0.62 -23.21
C LYS A 588 13.39 -0.41 -21.78
N SER A 589 12.82 -1.43 -21.14
CA SER A 589 12.14 -1.37 -19.84
C SER A 589 12.79 -2.25 -18.76
N ASP A 590 13.97 -2.84 -19.03
CA ASP A 590 14.64 -3.78 -18.13
C ASP A 590 15.48 -3.05 -17.06
N ILE A 591 15.04 -3.05 -15.80
CA ILE A 591 15.59 -2.23 -14.70
C ILE A 591 17.08 -2.53 -14.47
N PHE A 592 17.54 -3.74 -14.77
CA PHE A 592 18.95 -4.11 -14.66
C PHE A 592 19.87 -3.17 -15.42
N HIS A 593 19.46 -2.68 -16.59
CA HIS A 593 20.25 -1.77 -17.39
C HIS A 593 19.69 -0.34 -17.45
N VAL A 594 18.39 -0.14 -17.15
CA VAL A 594 17.78 1.19 -17.12
C VAL A 594 17.84 1.76 -15.70
N ILE A 595 18.97 2.39 -15.38
CA ILE A 595 19.27 2.99 -14.07
C ILE A 595 18.65 4.41 -13.95
N PRO A 596 18.34 4.91 -12.74
CA PRO A 596 18.10 6.32 -12.54
C PRO A 596 19.42 7.10 -12.62
N ALA A 597 19.43 8.25 -13.30
CA ALA A 597 20.62 9.11 -13.35
C ALA A 597 20.28 10.58 -13.64
N ASP A 598 21.17 11.51 -13.30
CA ASP A 598 20.96 12.94 -13.50
C ASP A 598 20.73 13.24 -14.98
N LYS A 599 19.65 13.95 -15.25
CA LYS A 599 19.19 14.23 -16.60
C LYS A 599 20.23 15.00 -17.42
N LYS A 600 21.04 15.86 -16.80
CA LYS A 600 22.08 16.63 -17.47
C LYS A 600 23.32 15.77 -17.76
N VAL A 601 23.75 14.91 -16.84
CA VAL A 601 24.87 13.97 -17.09
C VAL A 601 24.46 12.93 -18.14
N ASN A 602 23.26 12.35 -18.04
CA ASN A 602 22.68 11.50 -19.10
C ASN A 602 22.72 12.20 -20.47
N ASN A 603 22.14 13.40 -20.59
CA ASN A 603 22.15 14.15 -21.86
C ASN A 603 23.57 14.49 -22.35
N THR A 604 24.57 14.50 -21.46
CA THR A 604 25.98 14.72 -21.78
C THR A 604 26.65 13.42 -22.26
N ARG A 605 26.39 12.29 -21.59
CA ARG A 605 26.83 10.94 -21.95
C ARG A 605 26.23 10.49 -23.29
N SER A 606 24.94 10.71 -23.49
CA SER A 606 24.22 10.42 -24.75
C SER A 606 24.45 8.97 -25.21
N ASN A 607 24.45 8.68 -26.52
CA ASN A 607 24.68 7.31 -27.02
C ASN A 607 26.16 6.88 -27.06
N ASN A 608 27.06 7.56 -26.34
CA ASN A 608 28.49 7.24 -26.39
C ASN A 608 28.78 6.00 -25.53
N PRO A 609 29.65 5.08 -25.99
CA PRO A 609 30.03 3.91 -25.22
C PRO A 609 30.76 4.32 -23.94
N TYR A 610 30.72 3.46 -22.93
CA TYR A 610 31.57 3.64 -21.76
C TYR A 610 33.04 3.37 -22.13
N GLY A 611 33.98 3.96 -21.40
CA GLY A 611 35.40 3.60 -21.50
C GLY A 611 36.37 4.72 -21.11
N GLU A 612 37.65 4.36 -20.95
CA GLU A 612 38.68 5.23 -20.39
C GLU A 612 38.99 6.47 -21.24
N VAL A 613 39.01 7.66 -20.64
CA VAL A 613 39.36 8.93 -21.28
C VAL A 613 40.86 9.17 -21.21
N THR A 614 41.52 9.09 -22.36
CA THR A 614 42.96 9.37 -22.49
C THR A 614 43.25 10.80 -22.95
N SER A 615 42.28 11.48 -23.57
CA SER A 615 42.47 12.86 -24.05
C SER A 615 41.16 13.64 -24.24
N GLY A 616 41.24 14.96 -24.05
CA GLY A 616 40.07 15.82 -23.98
C GLY A 616 39.25 15.57 -22.71
N GLY A 617 38.04 16.10 -22.66
CA GLY A 617 37.12 15.88 -21.53
C GLY A 617 36.12 17.01 -21.34
N THR A 618 34.93 16.65 -20.87
CA THR A 618 34.10 17.47 -19.98
C THR A 618 33.81 16.59 -18.76
N GLU A 619 34.23 17.07 -17.60
CA GLU A 619 34.11 16.42 -16.28
C GLU A 619 32.78 16.84 -15.63
N THR A 620 32.05 15.89 -15.06
CA THR A 620 30.82 16.09 -14.28
C THR A 620 31.16 16.51 -12.85
N VAL A 621 30.16 16.84 -12.04
CA VAL A 621 30.39 17.21 -10.64
C VAL A 621 30.97 16.05 -9.80
N ASN A 622 30.60 14.78 -10.08
CA ASN A 622 31.20 13.64 -9.38
C ASN A 622 32.57 13.18 -9.92
N GLY A 623 33.04 13.73 -11.05
CA GLY A 623 34.33 13.39 -11.66
C GLY A 623 34.26 12.37 -12.80
N SER A 624 33.06 11.94 -13.22
CA SER A 624 32.88 11.20 -14.48
C SER A 624 33.22 12.08 -15.69
N ILE A 625 33.76 11.52 -16.78
CA ILE A 625 34.34 12.31 -17.89
C ILE A 625 33.82 11.87 -19.26
N LEU A 626 33.24 12.81 -20.02
CA LEU A 626 32.97 12.64 -21.45
C LEU A 626 34.19 13.08 -22.27
N GLY A 627 34.94 12.14 -22.85
CA GLY A 627 36.20 12.43 -23.55
C GLY A 627 36.49 11.49 -24.72
N TYR A 628 37.78 11.26 -25.01
CA TYR A 628 38.24 10.35 -26.07
C TYR A 628 39.24 9.33 -25.54
N ASN A 629 39.05 8.06 -25.90
CA ASN A 629 39.94 6.95 -25.53
C ASN A 629 41.18 6.86 -26.43
N ALA A 630 42.00 5.82 -26.23
CA ALA A 630 43.25 5.62 -26.95
C ALA A 630 43.09 5.43 -28.47
N ASP A 631 41.95 4.87 -28.91
CA ASP A 631 41.61 4.69 -30.34
C ASP A 631 41.10 5.99 -30.99
N GLY A 632 40.75 6.99 -30.17
CA GLY A 632 40.07 8.22 -30.60
C GLY A 632 38.55 8.06 -30.71
N GLN A 633 37.97 6.96 -30.21
CA GLN A 633 36.53 6.85 -30.01
C GLN A 633 36.10 7.81 -28.89
N LYS A 634 34.95 8.46 -29.05
CA LYS A 634 34.35 9.29 -28.01
C LYS A 634 33.66 8.38 -26.99
N VAL A 635 34.01 8.54 -25.71
CA VAL A 635 33.59 7.66 -24.60
C VAL A 635 33.10 8.48 -23.42
N PHE A 636 32.37 7.84 -22.51
CA PHE A 636 32.10 8.33 -21.18
C PHE A 636 32.77 7.42 -20.15
N GLU A 637 33.63 7.97 -19.30
CA GLU A 637 34.24 7.28 -18.18
C GLU A 637 33.44 7.57 -16.91
N PRO A 638 32.83 6.57 -16.24
CA PRO A 638 32.28 6.76 -14.90
C PRO A 638 33.42 6.78 -13.88
N ILE A 639 33.13 7.23 -12.66
CA ILE A 639 34.06 7.09 -11.53
C ILE A 639 34.37 5.61 -11.23
N ASP A 640 35.51 5.35 -10.59
CA ASP A 640 36.05 3.99 -10.43
C ASP A 640 35.11 3.02 -9.68
N GLU A 641 34.32 3.50 -8.71
CA GLU A 641 33.34 2.71 -7.91
C GLU A 641 32.09 2.25 -8.70
N TYR A 642 31.95 2.67 -9.97
CA TYR A 642 30.84 2.27 -10.83
C TYR A 642 31.29 1.63 -12.14
N LYS A 643 32.57 1.25 -12.25
CA LYS A 643 33.11 0.60 -13.46
C LYS A 643 32.72 -0.88 -13.50
N GLY A 644 32.72 -1.55 -12.35
CA GLY A 644 32.29 -2.92 -12.14
C GLY A 644 30.79 -3.08 -12.32
N ASP A 645 29.97 -2.20 -11.74
CA ASP A 645 28.51 -2.15 -11.94
C ASP A 645 28.17 -2.14 -13.44
N ILE A 646 28.75 -1.17 -14.17
CA ILE A 646 28.53 -1.03 -15.61
C ILE A 646 29.06 -2.24 -16.39
N ALA A 647 30.16 -2.86 -15.98
CA ALA A 647 30.65 -4.09 -16.59
C ALA A 647 29.69 -5.27 -16.38
N ARG A 648 29.22 -5.50 -15.15
CA ARG A 648 28.26 -6.56 -14.80
C ARG A 648 26.91 -6.36 -15.48
N ILE A 649 26.47 -5.12 -15.67
CA ILE A 649 25.27 -4.77 -16.46
C ILE A 649 25.48 -5.06 -17.96
N TYR A 650 26.65 -4.77 -18.52
CA TYR A 650 26.96 -5.12 -19.92
C TYR A 650 27.01 -6.64 -20.13
N PHE A 651 27.63 -7.39 -19.22
CA PHE A 651 27.64 -8.87 -19.27
C PHE A 651 26.24 -9.46 -19.10
N TYR A 652 25.38 -8.87 -18.25
CA TYR A 652 23.96 -9.21 -18.16
C TYR A 652 23.25 -9.00 -19.49
N MET A 653 23.31 -7.78 -20.07
CA MET A 653 22.64 -7.47 -21.35
C MET A 653 23.09 -8.40 -22.47
N ALA A 654 24.39 -8.73 -22.51
CA ALA A 654 24.95 -9.68 -23.46
C ALA A 654 24.44 -11.12 -23.30
N THR A 655 23.94 -11.48 -22.13
CA THR A 655 23.46 -12.82 -21.77
C THR A 655 21.94 -12.92 -21.84
N ARG A 656 21.21 -11.95 -21.27
CA ARG A 656 19.75 -11.87 -21.27
C ARG A 656 19.14 -11.79 -22.67
N TYR A 657 19.88 -11.23 -23.61
CA TYR A 657 19.44 -10.98 -24.99
C TYR A 657 20.37 -11.68 -26.00
N GLU A 658 20.79 -12.92 -25.70
CA GLU A 658 21.73 -13.69 -26.53
C GLU A 658 21.19 -13.95 -27.95
N ASP A 659 19.87 -14.12 -28.11
CA ASP A 659 19.21 -14.34 -29.40
C ASP A 659 19.18 -13.07 -30.28
N GLU A 660 19.12 -11.88 -29.68
CA GLU A 660 18.95 -10.60 -30.37
C GLU A 660 20.26 -9.83 -30.60
N ILE A 661 21.19 -9.86 -29.63
CA ILE A 661 22.33 -8.92 -29.57
C ILE A 661 23.30 -8.99 -30.76
N SER A 662 23.36 -10.14 -31.43
CA SER A 662 24.17 -10.31 -32.66
C SER A 662 23.74 -9.43 -33.84
N SER A 663 22.61 -8.72 -33.72
CA SER A 663 22.11 -7.73 -34.69
C SER A 663 22.32 -6.26 -34.29
N TRP A 664 22.89 -6.00 -33.11
CA TRP A 664 22.98 -4.63 -32.57
C TRP A 664 24.21 -3.86 -33.06
N ASP A 665 25.25 -4.55 -33.51
CA ASP A 665 26.47 -4.00 -34.13
C ASP A 665 26.16 -2.95 -35.22
N GLN A 666 25.23 -3.27 -36.12
CA GLN A 666 24.91 -2.48 -37.31
C GLN A 666 23.96 -1.29 -37.04
N ASN A 667 23.48 -1.08 -35.81
CA ASN A 667 22.51 -0.02 -35.51
C ASN A 667 23.16 1.37 -35.35
N SER A 668 24.42 1.48 -34.89
CA SER A 668 25.18 2.73 -34.92
C SER A 668 26.71 2.52 -34.87
N SER A 669 27.50 3.54 -35.20
CA SER A 669 28.97 3.51 -35.07
C SER A 669 29.47 3.30 -33.64
N GLU A 670 28.64 3.63 -32.66
CA GLU A 670 28.92 3.45 -31.24
C GLU A 670 28.63 2.01 -30.81
N ALA A 671 27.65 1.35 -31.44
CA ALA A 671 27.37 -0.07 -31.27
C ALA A 671 28.42 -0.95 -31.98
N ASP A 672 28.85 -0.58 -33.20
CA ASP A 672 29.92 -1.21 -33.99
C ASP A 672 31.30 -1.17 -33.27
N TYR A 673 31.52 -0.18 -32.39
CA TYR A 673 32.72 -0.14 -31.53
C TYR A 673 32.66 -1.14 -30.36
N VAL A 674 31.45 -1.50 -29.91
CA VAL A 674 31.22 -2.34 -28.72
C VAL A 674 30.98 -3.79 -29.11
N PHE A 675 30.21 -4.07 -30.16
CA PHE A 675 29.73 -5.40 -30.54
C PHE A 675 30.39 -5.91 -31.83
N ASN A 676 30.73 -7.21 -31.84
CA ASN A 676 31.39 -7.89 -32.94
C ASN A 676 30.45 -8.70 -33.87
N GLY A 677 29.13 -8.50 -33.74
CA GLY A 677 28.10 -9.20 -34.52
C GLY A 677 27.95 -10.70 -34.21
N THR A 678 28.37 -11.18 -33.02
CA THR A 678 28.21 -12.59 -32.61
C THR A 678 27.36 -12.74 -31.35
N THR A 679 26.63 -13.86 -31.23
CA THR A 679 25.87 -14.20 -30.00
C THR A 679 26.76 -14.71 -28.87
N GLY A 680 27.93 -15.28 -29.17
CA GLY A 680 28.84 -15.87 -28.17
C GLY A 680 29.65 -14.81 -27.44
N GLN A 681 30.77 -14.38 -28.05
CA GLN A 681 31.69 -13.39 -27.46
C GLN A 681 30.99 -12.04 -27.23
N VAL A 682 30.07 -11.67 -28.13
CA VAL A 682 29.34 -10.38 -28.20
C VAL A 682 30.24 -9.17 -28.42
N PHE A 683 31.21 -8.95 -27.54
CA PHE A 683 32.00 -7.72 -27.49
C PHE A 683 33.21 -7.74 -28.40
N GLU A 684 33.57 -6.59 -28.96
CA GLU A 684 34.86 -6.42 -29.61
C GLU A 684 36.01 -6.63 -28.63
N SER A 685 37.14 -7.15 -29.13
CA SER A 685 38.12 -7.81 -28.25
C SER A 685 38.84 -6.84 -27.30
N GLY A 686 38.97 -5.57 -27.68
CA GLY A 686 39.47 -4.51 -26.79
C GLY A 686 38.43 -4.06 -25.76
N TYR A 687 37.15 -3.98 -26.15
CA TYR A 687 36.06 -3.62 -25.26
C TYR A 687 35.82 -4.71 -24.21
N LEU A 688 35.87 -5.99 -24.62
CA LEU A 688 35.80 -7.12 -23.69
C LEU A 688 36.91 -7.07 -22.63
N GLN A 689 38.16 -6.82 -23.06
CA GLN A 689 39.29 -6.70 -22.13
C GLN A 689 39.06 -5.58 -21.10
N MET A 690 38.55 -4.43 -21.54
CA MET A 690 38.20 -3.32 -20.65
C MET A 690 37.08 -3.69 -19.65
N LEU A 691 36.01 -4.37 -20.08
CA LEU A 691 34.95 -4.85 -19.18
C LEU A 691 35.48 -5.86 -18.15
N LEU A 692 36.41 -6.73 -18.54
CA LEU A 692 37.06 -7.68 -17.63
C LEU A 692 37.98 -6.96 -16.62
N GLU A 693 38.74 -5.96 -17.07
CA GLU A 693 39.62 -5.17 -16.20
C GLU A 693 38.82 -4.29 -15.22
N TRP A 694 37.70 -3.72 -15.66
CA TRP A 694 36.76 -2.99 -14.80
C TRP A 694 36.11 -3.91 -13.76
N HIS A 695 35.68 -5.10 -14.17
CA HIS A 695 35.14 -6.11 -13.25
C HIS A 695 36.16 -6.64 -12.22
N GLU A 696 37.44 -6.79 -12.60
CA GLU A 696 38.51 -7.17 -11.66
C GLU A 696 38.91 -6.03 -10.70
N ALA A 697 38.83 -4.77 -11.14
CA ALA A 697 39.22 -3.61 -10.37
C ALA A 697 38.17 -3.17 -9.34
N ASP A 698 36.89 -3.33 -9.70
CA ASP A 698 35.72 -2.90 -8.94
C ASP A 698 34.81 -4.12 -8.67
N PRO A 699 34.95 -4.81 -7.52
CA PRO A 699 34.18 -6.01 -7.14
C PRO A 699 32.67 -5.76 -7.00
N VAL A 700 31.89 -6.82 -6.75
CA VAL A 700 30.45 -6.68 -6.49
C VAL A 700 30.21 -5.87 -5.20
N SER A 701 29.40 -4.81 -5.30
CA SER A 701 29.07 -3.93 -4.18
C SER A 701 27.79 -4.36 -3.45
N GLN A 702 27.58 -3.90 -2.20
CA GLN A 702 26.33 -4.19 -1.48
C GLN A 702 25.12 -3.57 -2.20
N LYS A 703 25.27 -2.35 -2.71
CA LYS A 703 24.35 -1.65 -3.62
C LYS A 703 23.85 -2.57 -4.76
N GLU A 704 24.75 -3.30 -5.42
CA GLU A 704 24.36 -4.21 -6.50
C GLU A 704 23.60 -5.44 -6.00
N ILE A 705 23.98 -6.00 -4.86
CA ILE A 705 23.31 -7.17 -4.27
C ILE A 705 21.86 -6.79 -3.91
N ASP A 706 21.68 -5.66 -3.21
CA ASP A 706 20.36 -5.16 -2.81
C ASP A 706 19.51 -4.82 -4.04
N ARG A 707 20.11 -4.17 -5.05
CA ARG A 707 19.47 -3.89 -6.35
C ARG A 707 19.09 -5.15 -7.12
N ASN A 708 19.93 -6.18 -7.12
CA ASN A 708 19.65 -7.46 -7.79
C ASN A 708 18.46 -8.18 -7.13
N GLU A 709 18.38 -8.17 -5.80
CA GLU A 709 17.24 -8.72 -5.05
C GLU A 709 15.95 -7.93 -5.32
N ALA A 710 16.02 -6.59 -5.27
CA ALA A 710 14.87 -5.73 -5.52
C ALA A 710 14.35 -5.83 -6.96
N ILE A 711 15.23 -6.02 -7.96
CA ILE A 711 14.80 -6.25 -9.34
C ILE A 711 14.24 -7.67 -9.51
N PHE A 712 14.80 -8.69 -8.85
CA PHE A 712 14.24 -10.05 -8.86
C PHE A 712 12.78 -10.08 -8.36
N LEU A 713 12.50 -9.37 -7.26
CA LEU A 713 11.15 -9.17 -6.72
C LEU A 713 10.15 -8.51 -7.70
N LEU A 714 10.64 -7.74 -8.68
CA LEU A 714 9.84 -6.94 -9.61
C LEU A 714 9.72 -7.55 -11.01
N GLN A 715 10.80 -8.15 -11.53
CA GLN A 715 10.89 -8.72 -12.88
C GLN A 715 10.96 -10.25 -12.91
N GLY A 716 11.15 -10.93 -11.78
CA GLY A 716 11.26 -12.39 -11.69
C GLY A 716 12.59 -12.98 -12.17
N ASN A 717 13.58 -12.14 -12.52
CA ASN A 717 14.90 -12.56 -12.99
C ASN A 717 16.05 -11.86 -12.27
N ARG A 718 17.26 -12.46 -12.30
CA ARG A 718 18.48 -11.96 -11.66
C ARG A 718 19.57 -11.59 -12.67
N ASN A 719 20.57 -10.82 -12.22
CA ASN A 719 21.84 -10.65 -12.89
C ASN A 719 22.85 -11.72 -12.40
N PRO A 720 23.21 -12.72 -13.23
CA PRO A 720 24.12 -13.79 -12.82
C PRO A 720 25.51 -13.31 -12.41
N TYR A 721 25.91 -12.11 -12.82
CA TYR A 721 27.26 -11.58 -12.60
C TYR A 721 27.37 -10.71 -11.35
N VAL A 722 26.24 -10.45 -10.68
CA VAL A 722 26.18 -9.97 -9.30
C VAL A 722 26.17 -11.16 -8.34
N ASP A 723 25.32 -12.18 -8.58
CA ASP A 723 25.24 -13.38 -7.74
C ASP A 723 26.51 -14.27 -7.82
N HIS A 724 27.05 -14.43 -9.03
CA HIS A 724 28.23 -15.25 -9.36
C HIS A 724 29.21 -14.46 -10.25
N PRO A 725 30.00 -13.52 -9.70
CA PRO A 725 31.02 -12.81 -10.46
C PRO A 725 32.01 -13.75 -11.16
N GLU A 726 32.29 -14.93 -10.60
CA GLU A 726 33.15 -15.95 -11.22
C GLU A 726 32.59 -16.56 -12.52
N PHE A 727 31.30 -16.34 -12.84
CA PHE A 727 30.76 -16.69 -14.14
C PHE A 727 31.33 -15.80 -15.26
N ILE A 728 31.81 -14.58 -14.97
CA ILE A 728 32.47 -13.74 -15.97
C ILE A 728 33.74 -14.43 -16.47
N ASP A 729 34.63 -14.82 -15.55
CA ASP A 729 35.84 -15.59 -15.84
C ASP A 729 35.52 -16.92 -16.52
N SER A 730 34.44 -17.58 -16.10
CA SER A 730 34.03 -18.89 -16.62
C SER A 730 33.43 -18.85 -18.03
N ILE A 731 33.06 -17.67 -18.56
CA ILE A 731 32.48 -17.49 -19.90
C ILE A 731 33.46 -16.81 -20.88
N TRP A 732 34.20 -15.79 -20.42
CA TRP A 732 34.91 -14.84 -21.29
C TRP A 732 36.46 -14.87 -21.22
N LYS A 733 37.08 -15.74 -20.40
CA LYS A 733 38.55 -15.91 -20.32
C LYS A 733 39.06 -17.27 -20.82
#